data_AF-A0A672I0Y0-F1
#
_entry.id   AF-A0A672I0Y0-F1
#
_cell.length_a   1.000
_cell.length_b   1.000
_cell.length_c   1.000
_cell.angle_alpha   90.00
_cell.angle_beta   90.00
_cell.angle_gamma   90.00
#
_symmetry.space_group_name_H-M   'P 1'
#
loop_
_entity.id
_entity.type
_entity.pdbx_description
1 polymer ?
#
loop_
_entity_poly.entity_id
_entity_poly.type
_entity_poly.pdbx_seq_one_letter_code
_entity_poly.pdbx_strand_id
1 'polypeptide(L)'
;MGNIESVDGQSEMKHHIMPLKVPMPDPTELEEKFAIVLNSMNLPPDKARLLRQYDNEKKWDLICDQERFQVKNPPHTYIQKLRGYLDPGVTRKKFRRRVQESTKVLRELEISLRTNHIGWVREFLNDENRGLDVLVEYLSFAQCAVMLDFEGLENGEDGFLDKSKSWSRSIEDLHHSGSQPFCNTLVRSARQSVLRYGSVSNSKTIKNSRLVSQKDDVHVCIMCLRAIMNYQYGFNMVMSHAHAVNEIALSLNNKNSRTKALVLELLAAVCLVRGGHEIILSAFDNFKEVCKEKHRFERLMDYFRSEEGNIDFMVACMQFINIVVHSVEDMNFRVHLQFEFTKLGLDDYLEKCKHTESDKLSVQIQAYLDNVFDVGGLLEDAETKNAALEKVEELEEHLSHVTEKLLEVENETMMKVADLEKLLLQKDKDLQVIRETYESTNTQVNTLRRMIKEKDAAFQRHFNIERRLLELEQQGTIRLHKKPDGDIAIEPLGVAGAGSSGLGIPLADVAQLSLGTTAAFTELGGPDTSLPPASEAPPPPPPPPPPPPPLPSSAGPAAPAPPPPPPPLPDASPSVILSVGLSAIRIKKPIKTKFRLPVFNWTALKPNQINGTVFNEIDDERVLEELDLERFEELFKTRAQGPIVDVSCTKSKVAQKAVNKVTLLDANRSKNLAITLRKANKTTEEICKAIEKFDLKALPVDFVECLMRFLPTEAEVKVLRQYERERRPLDQLAEEDRFMLLFSKIERLTQRMNIITFVGNFSDNVNMLTPQLNAIIAASASVKSSPKLKKMLEIILALGNYMNSSKRGCVYGFKLQSLDLLLDTKSTDRKMTLLHYIALIVKEKYSELANFYNELHFVDKAAAVSLENVLLDVRELGKGMDLIRRECSLHDHSVLKGFVQASDSQLDKLQKDAKTAEEAFNSVVNYFGESAKTTPPSVFFPVFVRFIKAYKDAVEENELRKKQEEAMREKLLAQEAKQHDPKVQAQKKRQQQQELIAELRRRQAKDHRPVYEGKDGTIEDIITDLRNQPFLRADALIRSGWKRP
;
A
#
# COMPACT_ATOMS: atom_id res chain seq x y z
N MET A 1 -60.45 75.53 15.31
CA MET A 1 -60.53 77.01 15.32
C MET A 1 -59.41 77.53 16.21
N GLY A 2 -58.90 78.74 15.96
CA GLY A 2 -57.99 79.46 16.87
C GLY A 2 -56.50 79.20 16.67
N ASN A 3 -55.81 80.17 16.07
CA ASN A 3 -54.40 80.45 16.38
C ASN A 3 -54.36 81.34 17.64
N ILE A 4 -53.19 81.45 18.28
CA ILE A 4 -52.47 82.72 18.54
C ILE A 4 -51.11 82.42 19.17
N GLU A 5 -50.12 83.26 18.88
CA GLU A 5 -48.74 83.20 19.40
C GLU A 5 -48.52 84.22 20.55
N SER A 6 -47.27 84.30 21.03
CA SER A 6 -46.76 85.29 21.99
C SER A 6 -47.26 85.18 23.43
N VAL A 7 -46.52 85.60 24.45
CA VAL A 7 -45.08 85.74 24.78
C VAL A 7 -45.12 86.46 26.13
N ASP A 8 -44.39 86.00 27.14
CA ASP A 8 -43.87 86.91 28.17
C ASP A 8 -42.67 86.31 28.91
N GLY A 9 -41.95 87.15 29.66
CA GLY A 9 -40.56 86.94 30.02
C GLY A 9 -40.24 86.24 31.35
N GLN A 10 -38.93 85.98 31.47
CA GLN A 10 -38.11 86.10 32.68
C GLN A 10 -38.27 85.07 33.83
N SER A 11 -37.41 84.05 33.76
CA SER A 11 -36.35 83.83 34.77
C SER A 11 -36.74 83.72 36.26
N GLU A 12 -37.19 82.53 36.69
CA GLU A 12 -36.86 82.05 38.04
C GLU A 12 -35.58 81.19 37.98
N MET A 13 -34.51 81.62 38.65
CA MET A 13 -33.34 80.76 38.92
C MET A 13 -33.66 79.71 39.99
N LYS A 14 -34.35 78.64 39.59
CA LYS A 14 -34.31 77.38 40.37
C LYS A 14 -32.95 76.75 40.18
N HIS A 15 -32.06 76.95 41.15
CA HIS A 15 -30.75 76.33 41.23
C HIS A 15 -30.89 74.82 40.95
N HIS A 16 -30.32 74.39 39.83
CA HIS A 16 -30.15 72.97 39.56
C HIS A 16 -29.12 72.46 40.56
N ILE A 17 -29.59 71.82 41.63
CA ILE A 17 -28.73 71.02 42.51
C ILE A 17 -28.20 69.90 41.63
N MET A 18 -26.97 70.07 41.13
CA MET A 18 -26.29 69.00 40.41
C MET A 18 -26.23 67.80 41.36
N PRO A 19 -26.57 66.58 40.89
CA PRO A 19 -26.23 65.38 41.64
C PRO A 19 -24.74 65.44 41.93
N LEU A 20 -24.37 65.40 43.22
CA LEU A 20 -22.98 65.36 43.64
C LEU A 20 -22.28 64.28 42.83
N LYS A 21 -21.20 64.62 42.11
CA LYS A 21 -20.37 63.62 41.46
C LYS A 21 -19.84 62.73 42.59
N VAL A 22 -20.39 61.53 42.71
CA VAL A 22 -19.93 60.56 43.71
C VAL A 22 -18.43 60.37 43.43
N PRO A 23 -17.56 60.63 44.42
CA PRO A 23 -16.13 60.53 44.19
C PRO A 23 -15.81 59.11 43.76
N MET A 24 -14.98 58.97 42.72
CA MET A 24 -14.58 57.66 42.22
C MET A 24 -13.93 56.89 43.39
N PRO A 25 -14.40 55.66 43.68
CA PRO A 25 -13.87 54.85 44.78
C PRO A 25 -12.42 54.45 44.53
N ASP A 26 -11.79 53.79 45.50
CA ASP A 26 -10.41 53.33 45.31
C ASP A 26 -10.30 52.31 44.14
N PRO A 27 -9.11 52.13 43.54
CA PRO A 27 -8.95 51.27 42.36
C PRO A 27 -9.36 49.79 42.55
N THR A 28 -9.45 49.31 43.80
CA THR A 28 -9.86 47.95 44.15
C THR A 28 -11.39 47.87 44.20
N GLU A 29 -12.03 48.76 44.98
CA GLU A 29 -13.49 48.85 45.07
C GLU A 29 -14.12 49.19 43.70
N LEU A 30 -13.42 50.00 42.88
CA LEU A 30 -13.81 50.30 41.51
C LEU A 30 -13.84 49.04 40.62
N GLU A 31 -12.81 48.20 40.67
CA GLU A 31 -12.74 46.99 39.86
C GLU A 31 -13.74 45.92 40.35
N GLU A 32 -14.00 45.83 41.67
CA GLU A 32 -15.05 44.97 42.22
C GLU A 32 -16.44 45.39 41.74
N LYS A 33 -16.78 46.69 41.82
CA LYS A 33 -18.04 47.21 41.29
C LYS A 33 -18.14 47.04 39.77
N PHE A 34 -17.05 47.26 39.05
CA PHE A 34 -16.99 47.05 37.60
C PHE A 34 -17.23 45.58 37.24
N ALA A 35 -16.65 44.63 37.99
CA ALA A 35 -16.87 43.20 37.80
C ALA A 35 -18.33 42.79 38.06
N ILE A 36 -18.99 43.36 39.09
CA ILE A 36 -20.43 43.15 39.35
C ILE A 36 -21.27 43.65 38.18
N VAL A 37 -21.01 44.87 37.70
CA VAL A 37 -21.71 45.44 36.53
C VAL A 37 -21.49 44.58 35.28
N LEU A 38 -20.25 44.19 34.99
CA LEU A 38 -19.89 43.36 33.83
C LEU A 38 -20.58 41.99 33.86
N ASN A 39 -20.65 41.34 35.03
CA ASN A 39 -21.37 40.09 35.23
C ASN A 39 -22.89 40.24 35.06
N SER A 40 -23.44 41.44 35.28
CA SER A 40 -24.88 41.73 35.12
C SER A 40 -25.32 41.94 33.65
N MET A 41 -24.38 42.20 32.74
CA MET A 41 -24.64 42.60 31.35
C MET A 41 -24.68 41.45 30.33
N ASN A 42 -24.39 40.20 30.73
CA ASN A 42 -24.43 39.00 29.86
C ASN A 42 -23.69 39.18 28.51
N LEU A 43 -22.42 39.59 28.58
CA LEU A 43 -21.60 39.89 27.40
C LEU A 43 -20.73 38.69 26.99
N PRO A 44 -20.57 38.42 25.67
CA PRO A 44 -19.58 37.47 25.16
C PRO A 44 -18.16 37.72 25.71
N PRO A 45 -17.33 36.68 25.90
CA PRO A 45 -16.02 36.79 26.55
C PRO A 45 -15.12 37.87 25.97
N ASP A 46 -15.13 38.08 24.64
CA ASP A 46 -14.33 39.11 23.99
C ASP A 46 -14.82 40.53 24.24
N LYS A 47 -16.14 40.74 24.25
CA LYS A 47 -16.73 42.06 24.60
C LYS A 47 -16.47 42.37 26.08
N ALA A 48 -16.57 41.36 26.95
CA ALA A 48 -16.18 41.49 28.36
C ALA A 48 -14.67 41.78 28.54
N ARG A 49 -13.81 41.13 27.74
CA ARG A 49 -12.35 41.33 27.73
C ARG A 49 -11.95 42.73 27.24
N LEU A 50 -12.66 43.29 26.26
CA LEU A 50 -12.47 44.67 25.80
C LEU A 50 -12.89 45.69 26.87
N LEU A 51 -14.04 45.50 27.53
CA LEU A 51 -14.48 46.39 28.61
C LEU A 51 -13.54 46.36 29.83
N ARG A 52 -12.91 45.22 30.15
CA ARG A 52 -11.89 45.15 31.22
C ARG A 52 -10.64 45.98 30.93
N GLN A 53 -10.35 46.30 29.67
CA GLN A 53 -9.23 47.16 29.24
C GLN A 53 -9.57 48.66 29.31
N TYR A 54 -10.78 49.04 29.73
CA TYR A 54 -11.13 50.45 29.89
C TYR A 54 -10.35 51.10 31.03
N ASP A 55 -9.99 52.37 30.81
CA ASP A 55 -9.48 53.29 31.81
C ASP A 55 -10.52 53.59 32.90
N ASN A 56 -10.03 53.88 34.12
CA ASN A 56 -10.84 53.96 35.33
C ASN A 56 -11.99 54.98 35.24
N GLU A 57 -11.82 56.08 34.51
CA GLU A 57 -12.89 57.05 34.27
C GLU A 57 -14.07 56.43 33.50
N LYS A 58 -13.79 55.70 32.40
CA LYS A 58 -14.84 55.00 31.63
C LYS A 58 -15.45 53.83 32.39
N LYS A 59 -14.67 53.15 33.26
CA LYS A 59 -15.20 52.13 34.17
C LYS A 59 -16.19 52.76 35.16
N TRP A 60 -15.85 53.92 35.73
CA TRP A 60 -16.68 54.64 36.69
C TRP A 60 -17.95 55.23 36.06
N ASP A 61 -17.85 55.82 34.87
CA ASP A 61 -19.01 56.32 34.13
C ASP A 61 -19.98 55.17 33.79
N LEU A 62 -19.49 53.99 33.37
CA LEU A 62 -20.35 52.82 33.10
C LEU A 62 -21.06 52.29 34.36
N ILE A 63 -20.38 52.33 35.52
CA ILE A 63 -21.02 52.00 36.81
C ILE A 63 -22.09 53.04 37.15
N CYS A 64 -21.79 54.34 36.99
CA CYS A 64 -22.74 55.42 37.25
C CYS A 64 -24.00 55.32 36.36
N ASP A 65 -23.85 54.96 35.08
CA ASP A 65 -24.98 54.77 34.17
C ASP A 65 -25.79 53.50 34.50
N GLN A 66 -25.13 52.43 34.95
CA GLN A 66 -25.82 51.23 35.43
C GLN A 66 -26.58 51.47 36.75
N GLU A 67 -26.03 52.26 37.68
CA GLU A 67 -26.72 52.67 38.92
C GLU A 67 -27.89 53.64 38.65
N ARG A 68 -27.83 54.41 37.56
CA ARG A 68 -28.96 55.24 37.08
C ARG A 68 -30.08 54.42 36.43
N PHE A 69 -29.81 53.17 36.01
CA PHE A 69 -30.79 52.33 35.31
C PHE A 69 -31.83 51.73 36.28
N GLN A 70 -33.01 52.34 36.36
CA GLN A 70 -34.12 51.83 37.16
C GLN A 70 -35.05 50.92 36.33
N VAL A 71 -35.24 49.69 36.83
CA VAL A 71 -36.20 48.71 36.29
C VAL A 71 -37.63 49.23 36.45
N LYS A 72 -38.36 49.39 35.35
CA LYS A 72 -39.72 49.98 35.35
C LYS A 72 -40.78 49.14 36.05
N ASN A 73 -40.72 47.81 35.95
CA ASN A 73 -41.58 46.88 36.68
C ASN A 73 -40.82 45.56 36.94
N PRO A 74 -41.03 44.89 38.08
CA PRO A 74 -40.47 43.56 38.34
C PRO A 74 -41.17 42.46 37.51
N PRO A 75 -40.52 41.31 37.26
CA PRO A 75 -41.06 40.20 36.45
C PRO A 75 -42.48 39.75 36.81
N HIS A 76 -42.76 39.58 38.10
CA HIS A 76 -44.06 39.11 38.59
C HIS A 76 -45.24 40.00 38.14
N THR A 77 -45.00 41.30 37.90
CA THR A 77 -46.03 42.23 37.42
C THR A 77 -46.47 41.92 35.98
N TYR A 78 -45.56 41.45 35.12
CA TYR A 78 -45.90 41.00 33.77
C TYR A 78 -46.59 39.64 33.81
N ILE A 79 -46.05 38.71 34.61
CA ILE A 79 -46.58 37.34 34.76
C ILE A 79 -48.01 37.37 35.31
N GLN A 80 -48.30 38.20 36.32
CA GLN A 80 -49.66 38.35 36.87
C GLN A 80 -50.66 38.90 35.83
N LYS A 81 -50.22 39.83 34.95
CA LYS A 81 -51.05 40.33 33.84
C LYS A 81 -51.37 39.22 32.82
N LEU A 82 -50.38 38.41 32.44
CA LEU A 82 -50.55 37.28 31.52
C LEU A 82 -51.46 36.18 32.10
N ARG A 83 -51.21 35.74 33.34
CA ARG A 83 -52.13 34.83 34.08
C ARG A 83 -53.54 35.43 34.17
N GLY A 84 -53.65 36.75 34.35
CA GLY A 84 -54.91 37.50 34.33
C GLY A 84 -55.63 37.56 32.97
N TYR A 85 -54.97 37.20 31.87
CA TYR A 85 -55.60 37.00 30.56
C TYR A 85 -56.04 35.55 30.33
N LEU A 86 -55.35 34.58 30.94
CA LEU A 86 -55.65 33.14 30.84
C LEU A 86 -56.86 32.70 31.69
N ASP A 87 -57.11 33.35 32.82
CA ASP A 87 -58.24 33.16 33.75
C ASP A 87 -59.58 32.80 33.04
N PRO A 88 -60.01 31.51 33.09
CA PRO A 88 -61.24 31.07 32.41
C PRO A 88 -62.52 31.58 33.09
N GLY A 89 -62.45 32.06 34.35
CA GLY A 89 -63.59 32.54 35.11
C GLY A 89 -64.12 33.90 34.63
N VAL A 90 -63.27 34.69 33.95
CA VAL A 90 -63.63 36.05 33.51
C VAL A 90 -64.83 36.07 32.56
N THR A 91 -65.75 37.01 32.75
CA THR A 91 -66.86 37.23 31.80
C THR A 91 -66.32 37.85 30.50
N ARG A 92 -66.88 37.51 29.33
CA ARG A 92 -66.37 37.96 28.01
C ARG A 92 -66.18 39.49 27.91
N LYS A 93 -67.03 40.27 28.58
CA LYS A 93 -66.95 41.74 28.68
C LYS A 93 -65.78 42.23 29.55
N LYS A 94 -65.42 41.52 30.63
CA LYS A 94 -64.21 41.78 31.44
C LYS A 94 -62.94 41.30 30.72
N PHE A 95 -62.98 40.15 30.05
CA PHE A 95 -61.85 39.61 29.26
C PHE A 95 -61.44 40.58 28.14
N ARG A 96 -62.40 41.02 27.30
CA ARG A 96 -62.13 41.97 26.20
C ARG A 96 -61.55 43.31 26.70
N ARG A 97 -61.84 43.72 27.94
CA ARG A 97 -61.22 44.89 28.57
C ARG A 97 -59.78 44.60 29.01
N ARG A 98 -59.52 43.52 29.75
CA ARG A 98 -58.16 43.12 30.17
C ARG A 98 -57.23 42.96 28.96
N VAL A 99 -57.69 42.24 27.93
CA VAL A 99 -56.93 41.91 26.71
C VAL A 99 -56.79 43.09 25.75
N GLN A 100 -57.46 44.24 25.96
CA GLN A 100 -57.28 45.39 25.08
C GLN A 100 -55.79 45.82 25.02
N GLU A 101 -55.09 45.77 26.15
CA GLU A 101 -53.68 46.16 26.30
C GLU A 101 -52.67 45.00 26.21
N SER A 102 -53.10 43.77 25.92
CA SER A 102 -52.22 42.57 25.90
C SER A 102 -50.92 42.79 25.11
N THR A 103 -51.06 43.25 23.87
CA THR A 103 -49.95 43.55 22.94
C THR A 103 -48.99 44.63 23.45
N LYS A 104 -49.48 45.55 24.29
CA LYS A 104 -48.63 46.57 24.94
C LYS A 104 -47.85 45.94 26.10
N VAL A 105 -48.52 45.16 26.95
CA VAL A 105 -47.87 44.45 28.07
C VAL A 105 -46.83 43.45 27.57
N LEU A 106 -47.10 42.75 26.47
CA LEU A 106 -46.16 41.85 25.80
C LEU A 106 -44.96 42.60 25.19
N ARG A 107 -45.16 43.78 24.60
CA ARG A 107 -44.04 44.61 24.10
C ARG A 107 -43.20 45.21 25.23
N GLU A 108 -43.83 45.62 26.33
CA GLU A 108 -43.11 46.03 27.54
C GLU A 108 -42.32 44.86 28.16
N LEU A 109 -42.83 43.63 28.07
CA LEU A 109 -42.12 42.41 28.48
C LEU A 109 -40.95 42.06 27.55
N GLU A 110 -41.13 42.12 26.22
CA GLU A 110 -40.06 41.93 25.23
C GLU A 110 -38.89 42.89 25.48
N ILE A 111 -39.19 44.19 25.62
CA ILE A 111 -38.20 45.21 25.95
C ILE A 111 -37.51 44.87 27.28
N SER A 112 -38.28 44.52 28.32
CA SER A 112 -37.72 44.17 29.64
C SER A 112 -36.79 42.96 29.59
N LEU A 113 -37.15 41.91 28.84
CA LEU A 113 -36.33 40.70 28.65
C LEU A 113 -35.03 40.99 27.90
N ARG A 114 -35.02 41.97 26.99
CA ARG A 114 -33.86 42.32 26.15
C ARG A 114 -32.99 43.45 26.71
N THR A 115 -33.52 44.35 27.54
CA THR A 115 -32.79 45.56 27.99
C THR A 115 -32.59 45.69 29.49
N ASN A 116 -33.18 44.83 30.33
CA ASN A 116 -32.82 44.80 31.75
C ASN A 116 -31.56 43.96 31.99
N HIS A 117 -30.92 44.17 33.15
CA HIS A 117 -29.81 43.35 33.61
C HIS A 117 -30.21 41.86 33.73
N ILE A 118 -29.24 40.95 33.58
CA ILE A 118 -29.50 39.50 33.44
C ILE A 118 -30.17 38.86 34.67
N GLY A 119 -30.02 39.47 35.84
CA GLY A 119 -30.74 39.09 37.07
C GLY A 119 -32.26 39.16 36.92
N TRP A 120 -32.79 40.16 36.21
CA TRP A 120 -34.22 40.29 35.91
C TRP A 120 -34.74 39.13 35.06
N VAL A 121 -33.94 38.67 34.09
CA VAL A 121 -34.28 37.53 33.22
C VAL A 121 -34.20 36.22 34.02
N ARG A 122 -33.21 36.06 34.90
CA ARG A 122 -33.15 34.93 35.85
C ARG A 122 -34.35 34.91 36.80
N GLU A 123 -34.75 36.06 37.35
CA GLU A 123 -35.92 36.19 38.23
C GLU A 123 -37.22 35.84 37.47
N PHE A 124 -37.39 36.30 36.23
CA PHE A 124 -38.53 35.92 35.37
C PHE A 124 -38.60 34.40 35.12
N LEU A 125 -37.44 33.76 34.92
CA LEU A 125 -37.32 32.34 34.60
C LEU A 125 -37.33 31.40 35.82
N ASN A 126 -37.23 31.90 37.05
CA ASN A 126 -37.06 31.05 38.24
C ASN A 126 -38.30 30.19 38.57
N ASP A 127 -38.11 29.18 39.43
CA ASP A 127 -39.14 28.22 39.85
C ASP A 127 -40.32 28.86 40.62
N GLU A 128 -40.16 30.08 41.14
CA GLU A 128 -41.19 30.83 41.87
C GLU A 128 -42.14 31.55 40.90
N ASN A 129 -41.57 32.28 39.93
CA ASN A 129 -42.30 33.07 38.94
C ASN A 129 -42.87 32.19 37.81
N ARG A 130 -42.06 31.24 37.32
CA ARG A 130 -42.34 30.35 36.18
C ARG A 130 -42.79 31.12 34.94
N GLY A 131 -42.08 32.21 34.62
CA GLY A 131 -42.46 33.13 33.55
C GLY A 131 -42.42 32.50 32.15
N LEU A 132 -41.53 31.54 31.91
CA LEU A 132 -41.48 30.78 30.66
C LEU A 132 -42.77 29.98 30.45
N ASP A 133 -43.18 29.17 31.43
CA ASP A 133 -44.39 28.35 31.39
C ASP A 133 -45.63 29.20 31.07
N VAL A 134 -45.76 30.37 31.71
CA VAL A 134 -46.87 31.30 31.49
C VAL A 134 -46.83 31.94 30.11
N LEU A 135 -45.65 32.24 29.58
CA LEU A 135 -45.49 32.76 28.22
C LEU A 135 -45.86 31.70 27.18
N VAL A 136 -45.51 30.43 27.40
CA VAL A 136 -45.86 29.30 26.52
C VAL A 136 -47.34 28.94 26.64
N GLU A 137 -47.93 28.93 27.84
CA GLU A 137 -49.38 28.75 28.08
C GLU A 137 -50.18 29.87 27.38
N TYR A 138 -49.71 31.12 27.47
CA TYR A 138 -50.32 32.25 26.77
C TYR A 138 -50.16 32.17 25.24
N LEU A 139 -49.02 31.71 24.74
CA LEU A 139 -48.79 31.48 23.31
C LEU A 139 -49.73 30.40 22.76
N SER A 140 -49.85 29.27 23.45
CA SER A 140 -50.80 28.19 23.12
C SER A 140 -52.25 28.68 23.11
N PHE A 141 -52.64 29.43 24.14
CA PHE A 141 -53.96 30.07 24.18
C PHE A 141 -54.18 31.07 23.03
N ALA A 142 -53.17 31.83 22.62
CA ALA A 142 -53.24 32.75 21.48
C ALA A 142 -53.37 32.01 20.14
N GLN A 143 -52.84 30.80 20.02
CA GLN A 143 -52.85 29.99 18.80
C GLN A 143 -54.03 29.01 18.67
N CYS A 144 -54.68 28.64 19.78
CA CYS A 144 -55.84 27.73 19.82
C CYS A 144 -56.94 28.06 18.77
N ALA A 145 -57.15 29.34 18.45
CA ALA A 145 -58.05 29.78 17.40
C ALA A 145 -57.52 29.56 15.96
N VAL A 146 -56.22 29.76 15.74
CA VAL A 146 -55.58 29.72 14.42
C VAL A 146 -55.72 28.33 13.81
N MET A 147 -55.49 27.29 14.62
CA MET A 147 -55.58 25.88 14.20
C MET A 147 -57.00 25.51 13.73
N LEU A 148 -58.04 26.08 14.35
CA LEU A 148 -59.44 25.79 14.06
C LEU A 148 -60.06 26.66 12.95
N ASP A 149 -59.47 27.81 12.62
CA ASP A 149 -59.93 28.65 11.49
C ASP A 149 -59.44 28.15 10.11
N PHE A 150 -58.56 27.14 10.09
CA PHE A 150 -58.13 26.48 8.85
C PHE A 150 -59.02 25.28 8.48
N GLU A 151 -59.50 24.52 9.48
CA GLU A 151 -60.36 23.34 9.33
C GLU A 151 -61.73 23.66 8.67
N GLY A 152 -62.14 24.93 8.70
CA GLY A 152 -63.33 25.44 8.02
C GLY A 152 -63.10 25.95 6.59
N LEU A 153 -61.88 25.90 6.05
CA LEU A 153 -61.56 26.35 4.69
C LEU A 153 -61.40 25.20 3.68
N GLU A 154 -61.09 23.99 4.15
CA GLU A 154 -60.97 22.78 3.32
C GLU A 154 -62.32 22.11 3.01
N ASN A 155 -63.41 22.54 3.65
CA ASN A 155 -64.76 21.96 3.52
C ASN A 155 -65.77 22.97 2.91
N GLY A 156 -65.44 23.57 1.76
CA GLY A 156 -66.29 24.57 1.10
C GLY A 156 -66.28 24.50 -0.42
N GLU A 157 -67.24 23.77 -0.99
CA GLU A 157 -67.72 24.02 -2.37
C GLU A 157 -68.62 25.27 -2.41
N ASP A 158 -68.82 25.83 -3.60
CA ASP A 158 -69.54 27.09 -3.83
C ASP A 158 -71.00 27.09 -3.33
N GLY A 159 -71.41 28.19 -2.66
CA GLY A 159 -72.76 28.37 -2.14
C GLY A 159 -73.16 29.85 -2.03
N PHE A 160 -74.25 30.22 -2.71
CA PHE A 160 -74.68 31.61 -2.91
C PHE A 160 -75.90 32.00 -2.02
N LEU A 161 -76.07 33.31 -1.77
CA LEU A 161 -77.22 34.03 -1.16
C LEU A 161 -77.50 34.03 0.37
N ASP A 162 -77.31 35.25 0.91
CA ASP A 162 -78.28 36.06 1.68
C ASP A 162 -78.45 35.97 3.22
N LYS A 163 -79.01 37.06 3.76
CA LYS A 163 -79.29 37.39 5.15
C LYS A 163 -80.70 36.95 5.55
N SER A 164 -80.87 36.31 6.71
CA SER A 164 -81.86 36.74 7.74
C SER A 164 -82.11 35.69 8.83
N LYS A 165 -82.39 36.20 10.06
CA LYS A 165 -82.94 35.50 11.24
C LYS A 165 -82.04 34.38 11.81
N SER A 166 -81.76 34.26 13.11
CA SER A 166 -82.43 34.58 14.39
C SER A 166 -83.25 33.43 14.98
N TRP A 167 -82.72 32.86 16.07
CA TRP A 167 -83.39 32.13 17.17
C TRP A 167 -84.25 30.90 16.81
N SER A 168 -83.79 29.73 17.27
CA SER A 168 -84.63 28.74 17.97
C SER A 168 -83.78 27.75 18.79
N ARG A 169 -84.45 26.95 19.63
CA ARG A 169 -83.89 25.94 20.56
C ARG A 169 -84.27 24.51 20.11
N SER A 170 -83.88 23.54 20.95
CA SER A 170 -84.38 22.17 21.09
C SER A 170 -83.76 21.09 20.20
N ILE A 171 -83.83 19.80 20.57
CA ILE A 171 -83.60 19.04 21.84
C ILE A 171 -83.65 17.55 21.44
N GLU A 172 -83.19 16.63 22.30
CA GLU A 172 -83.33 15.15 22.17
C GLU A 172 -82.65 14.49 20.94
N ASP A 173 -82.60 13.15 20.86
CA ASP A 173 -81.76 12.23 21.65
C ASP A 173 -81.66 10.84 20.96
N LEU A 174 -80.79 9.96 21.48
CA LEU A 174 -80.84 8.48 21.46
C LEU A 174 -80.68 7.62 20.16
N HIS A 175 -79.85 6.57 20.34
CA HIS A 175 -79.88 5.22 19.74
C HIS A 175 -79.61 4.96 18.23
N HIS A 176 -78.37 4.53 17.89
CA HIS A 176 -77.93 3.16 17.48
C HIS A 176 -76.46 3.26 16.97
N SER A 177 -75.45 2.54 17.47
CA SER A 177 -75.21 1.09 17.61
C SER A 177 -74.50 0.44 16.40
N GLY A 178 -73.25 -0.03 16.62
CA GLY A 178 -72.72 -1.22 15.93
C GLY A 178 -71.72 -1.05 14.78
N SER A 179 -70.42 -0.97 15.09
CA SER A 179 -69.44 -2.05 14.77
C SER A 179 -67.98 -1.65 15.03
N GLN A 180 -67.15 -2.65 15.35
CA GLN A 180 -65.68 -2.58 15.32
C GLN A 180 -65.15 -3.83 14.57
N PRO A 181 -63.92 -3.76 14.07
CA PRO A 181 -62.97 -4.86 14.29
C PRO A 181 -61.94 -4.52 15.38
N PHE A 182 -61.67 -5.49 16.25
CA PHE A 182 -60.57 -5.45 17.23
C PHE A 182 -59.26 -5.93 16.59
N CYS A 183 -58.12 -5.37 17.02
CA CYS A 183 -56.89 -6.15 17.22
C CYS A 183 -55.96 -5.52 18.28
N ASN A 184 -55.99 -6.14 19.46
CA ASN A 184 -55.07 -5.97 20.60
C ASN A 184 -53.68 -6.59 20.29
N THR A 185 -52.57 -6.38 21.00
CA THR A 185 -52.13 -5.36 22.00
C THR A 185 -50.61 -5.53 22.22
N LEU A 186 -49.84 -4.44 22.15
CA LEU A 186 -48.50 -4.17 22.74
C LEU A 186 -48.15 -2.73 22.30
N VAL A 187 -47.61 -1.80 23.09
CA VAL A 187 -46.88 -1.85 24.37
C VAL A 187 -47.58 -0.98 25.44
N ARG A 188 -47.43 -1.29 26.74
CA ARG A 188 -48.15 -0.60 27.83
C ARG A 188 -47.29 -0.24 29.05
N SER A 189 -46.25 0.57 28.88
CA SER A 189 -45.55 1.22 30.02
C SER A 189 -44.81 2.51 29.62
N ALA A 190 -45.54 3.63 29.48
CA ALA A 190 -44.98 5.01 29.38
C ALA A 190 -46.10 6.09 29.35
N ARG A 191 -47.17 5.98 30.16
CA ARG A 191 -48.28 6.97 30.16
C ARG A 191 -48.80 7.32 31.56
N GLN A 192 -48.00 8.09 32.28
CA GLN A 192 -48.47 9.02 33.32
C GLN A 192 -47.91 10.41 32.99
N SER A 193 -48.58 11.48 33.45
CA SER A 193 -48.20 12.89 33.19
C SER A 193 -48.24 13.38 31.72
N VAL A 194 -49.28 13.02 30.96
CA VAL A 194 -49.79 13.90 29.88
C VAL A 194 -51.14 14.47 30.34
N LEU A 195 -51.20 15.78 30.58
CA LEU A 195 -52.44 16.46 30.91
C LEU A 195 -53.35 16.50 29.67
N ARG A 196 -54.61 16.05 29.83
CA ARG A 196 -55.57 16.00 28.73
C ARG A 196 -56.04 17.41 28.36
N TYR A 197 -55.62 17.90 27.19
CA TYR A 197 -56.40 18.87 26.41
C TYR A 197 -57.24 18.23 25.30
N GLY A 198 -57.39 16.90 25.34
CA GLY A 198 -58.40 16.15 24.57
C GLY A 198 -59.77 16.14 25.25
N SER A 199 -60.42 17.31 25.40
CA SER A 199 -61.84 17.39 25.77
C SER A 199 -62.43 18.78 25.45
N VAL A 200 -63.47 18.80 24.60
CA VAL A 200 -64.42 19.89 24.32
C VAL A 200 -63.86 21.30 24.61
N SER A 201 -63.05 21.82 23.69
CA SER A 201 -62.55 23.21 23.72
C SER A 201 -63.71 24.19 23.88
N ASN A 202 -63.88 24.71 25.10
CA ASN A 202 -65.06 25.48 25.50
C ASN A 202 -65.27 26.63 24.52
N SER A 203 -66.47 26.74 23.92
CA SER A 203 -66.74 27.70 22.84
C SER A 203 -66.41 29.16 23.24
N LYS A 204 -66.49 29.47 24.54
CA LYS A 204 -66.02 30.72 25.14
C LYS A 204 -64.52 30.95 24.96
N THR A 205 -63.69 29.93 25.17
CA THR A 205 -62.23 29.96 25.08
C THR A 205 -61.77 30.17 23.64
N ILE A 206 -62.31 29.43 22.66
CA ILE A 206 -61.99 29.65 21.23
C ILE A 206 -62.37 31.08 20.80
N LYS A 207 -63.56 31.56 21.21
CA LYS A 207 -64.03 32.93 20.92
C LYS A 207 -63.28 34.03 21.67
N ASN A 208 -62.46 33.68 22.65
CA ASN A 208 -61.53 34.56 23.37
C ASN A 208 -60.13 34.51 22.74
N SER A 209 -59.66 33.32 22.36
CA SER A 209 -58.42 33.10 21.60
C SER A 209 -58.44 33.85 20.26
N ARG A 210 -59.56 33.81 19.51
CA ARG A 210 -59.75 34.58 18.27
C ARG A 210 -59.54 36.10 18.45
N LEU A 211 -59.85 36.66 19.64
CA LEU A 211 -59.64 38.08 19.94
C LEU A 211 -58.18 38.44 20.29
N VAL A 212 -57.35 37.43 20.57
CA VAL A 212 -55.89 37.55 20.82
C VAL A 212 -55.12 37.26 19.52
N SER A 213 -55.49 36.18 18.83
CA SER A 213 -54.97 35.76 17.52
C SER A 213 -55.03 36.85 16.43
N GLN A 214 -56.04 37.73 16.48
CA GLN A 214 -56.19 38.88 15.58
C GLN A 214 -55.26 40.08 15.90
N LYS A 215 -54.32 39.92 16.84
CA LYS A 215 -53.32 40.92 17.23
C LYS A 215 -51.91 40.38 17.00
N ASP A 216 -50.90 41.26 17.09
CA ASP A 216 -49.49 40.87 17.10
C ASP A 216 -49.08 40.02 18.33
N ASP A 217 -50.01 39.65 19.21
CA ASP A 217 -49.73 38.98 20.49
C ASP A 217 -48.88 37.70 20.30
N VAL A 218 -49.16 36.91 19.25
CA VAL A 218 -48.34 35.75 18.85
C VAL A 218 -46.93 36.17 18.41
N HIS A 219 -46.82 37.19 17.56
CA HIS A 219 -45.52 37.70 17.07
C HIS A 219 -44.64 38.19 18.21
N VAL A 220 -45.21 38.94 19.16
CA VAL A 220 -44.47 39.48 20.31
C VAL A 220 -44.13 38.39 21.33
N CYS A 221 -44.95 37.34 21.48
CA CYS A 221 -44.55 36.16 22.28
C CYS A 221 -43.33 35.45 21.68
N ILE A 222 -43.26 35.31 20.36
CA ILE A 222 -42.07 34.77 19.67
C ILE A 222 -40.85 35.71 19.84
N MET A 223 -41.04 37.03 19.82
CA MET A 223 -39.95 37.97 20.18
C MET A 223 -39.50 37.84 21.64
N CYS A 224 -40.42 37.60 22.59
CA CYS A 224 -40.08 37.34 23.99
C CYS A 224 -39.27 36.04 24.13
N LEU A 225 -39.65 34.97 23.41
CA LEU A 225 -38.91 33.71 23.38
C LEU A 225 -37.52 33.90 22.74
N ARG A 226 -37.41 34.65 21.64
CA ARG A 226 -36.11 35.04 21.04
C ARG A 226 -35.21 35.78 22.04
N ALA A 227 -35.75 36.72 22.81
CA ALA A 227 -35.00 37.43 23.85
C ALA A 227 -34.55 36.50 24.99
N ILE A 228 -35.40 35.56 25.42
CA ILE A 228 -35.05 34.53 26.42
C ILE A 228 -33.95 33.59 25.88
N MET A 229 -34.07 33.16 24.63
CA MET A 229 -33.12 32.28 23.95
C MET A 229 -31.79 32.98 23.61
N ASN A 230 -31.75 34.31 23.62
CA ASN A 230 -30.51 35.07 23.51
C ASN A 230 -29.65 35.02 24.79
N TYR A 231 -30.15 34.39 25.85
CA TYR A 231 -29.38 34.09 27.05
C TYR A 231 -29.24 32.57 27.21
N GLN A 232 -28.01 32.07 27.27
CA GLN A 232 -27.68 30.63 27.39
C GLN A 232 -28.56 29.83 28.38
N TYR A 233 -28.84 30.37 29.57
CA TYR A 233 -29.71 29.69 30.55
C TYR A 233 -31.17 29.64 30.09
N GLY A 234 -31.70 30.74 29.55
CA GLY A 234 -33.03 30.80 28.94
C GLY A 234 -33.15 29.92 27.69
N PHE A 235 -32.11 29.85 26.86
CA PHE A 235 -32.01 28.91 25.74
C PHE A 235 -32.13 27.46 26.22
N ASN A 236 -31.35 27.06 27.22
CA ASN A 236 -31.40 25.71 27.78
C ASN A 236 -32.75 25.39 28.41
N MET A 237 -33.41 26.35 29.05
CA MET A 237 -34.78 26.18 29.57
C MET A 237 -35.81 26.03 28.45
N VAL A 238 -35.73 26.80 27.36
CA VAL A 238 -36.62 26.65 26.19
C VAL A 238 -36.42 25.30 25.50
N MET A 239 -35.17 24.85 25.35
CA MET A 239 -34.83 23.52 24.81
C MET A 239 -35.37 22.37 25.69
N SER A 240 -35.40 22.56 27.01
CA SER A 240 -35.84 21.53 27.98
C SER A 240 -37.34 21.58 28.28
N HIS A 241 -38.05 22.66 27.93
CA HIS A 241 -39.46 22.84 28.25
C HIS A 241 -40.33 22.06 27.25
N ALA A 242 -41.04 21.04 27.75
CA ALA A 242 -41.73 19.99 27.00
C ALA A 242 -42.71 20.42 25.88
N HIS A 243 -43.12 21.70 25.84
CA HIS A 243 -44.01 22.25 24.81
C HIS A 243 -43.47 23.52 24.13
N ALA A 244 -42.30 24.06 24.53
CA ALA A 244 -41.88 25.39 24.06
C ALA A 244 -41.54 25.39 22.55
N VAL A 245 -40.72 24.43 22.09
CA VAL A 245 -40.36 24.32 20.67
C VAL A 245 -41.57 23.92 19.82
N ASN A 246 -42.50 23.13 20.35
CA ASN A 246 -43.73 22.75 19.66
C ASN A 246 -44.65 23.96 19.44
N GLU A 247 -44.85 24.82 20.44
CA GLU A 247 -45.64 26.06 20.32
C GLU A 247 -44.95 27.12 19.43
N ILE A 248 -43.60 27.12 19.37
CA ILE A 248 -42.85 27.87 18.36
C ILE A 248 -43.16 27.30 16.97
N ALA A 249 -43.11 25.98 16.74
CA ALA A 249 -43.44 25.37 15.45
C ALA A 249 -44.89 25.61 15.02
N LEU A 250 -45.87 25.45 15.92
CA LEU A 250 -47.29 25.70 15.65
C LEU A 250 -47.55 27.16 15.20
N SER A 251 -46.68 28.10 15.59
CA SER A 251 -46.75 29.51 15.18
C SER A 251 -46.62 29.71 13.66
N LEU A 252 -46.12 28.72 12.91
CA LEU A 252 -46.09 28.74 11.44
C LEU A 252 -47.49 28.86 10.82
N ASN A 253 -48.56 28.45 11.52
CA ASN A 253 -49.93 28.64 11.05
C ASN A 253 -50.40 30.13 11.11
N ASN A 254 -49.61 31.04 11.69
CA ASN A 254 -49.96 32.46 11.80
C ASN A 254 -49.99 33.14 10.42
N LYS A 255 -51.02 33.97 10.16
CA LYS A 255 -51.24 34.62 8.85
C LYS A 255 -50.22 35.72 8.48
N ASN A 256 -49.29 36.07 9.37
CA ASN A 256 -48.28 37.08 9.12
C ASN A 256 -46.94 36.41 8.73
N SER A 257 -46.54 36.53 7.47
CA SER A 257 -45.28 35.99 6.93
C SER A 257 -44.05 36.43 7.72
N ARG A 258 -44.06 37.63 8.33
CA ARG A 258 -42.97 38.09 9.22
C ARG A 258 -42.87 37.26 10.50
N THR A 259 -44.00 36.75 11.02
CA THR A 259 -44.01 35.78 12.12
C THR A 259 -43.49 34.43 11.65
N LYS A 260 -43.92 33.95 10.48
CA LYS A 260 -43.45 32.68 9.92
C LYS A 260 -41.93 32.68 9.70
N ALA A 261 -41.38 33.74 9.09
CA ALA A 261 -39.94 33.92 8.88
C ALA A 261 -39.17 33.95 10.22
N LEU A 262 -39.65 34.72 11.21
CA LEU A 262 -39.05 34.79 12.55
C LEU A 262 -39.05 33.43 13.27
N VAL A 263 -40.12 32.64 13.09
CA VAL A 263 -40.23 31.28 13.64
C VAL A 263 -39.23 30.34 12.96
N LEU A 264 -39.08 30.40 11.64
CA LEU A 264 -38.11 29.59 10.90
C LEU A 264 -36.66 29.97 11.23
N GLU A 265 -36.33 31.25 11.44
CA GLU A 265 -35.02 31.68 11.94
C GLU A 265 -34.68 31.03 13.30
N LEU A 266 -35.64 31.00 14.22
CA LEU A 266 -35.47 30.39 15.55
C LEU A 266 -35.34 28.87 15.48
N LEU A 267 -36.19 28.21 14.70
CA LEU A 267 -36.16 26.76 14.52
C LEU A 267 -34.88 26.32 13.80
N ALA A 268 -34.39 27.09 12.82
CA ALA A 268 -33.11 26.89 12.16
C ALA A 268 -31.91 27.03 13.12
N ALA A 269 -31.91 28.07 13.96
CA ALA A 269 -30.87 28.28 14.96
C ALA A 269 -30.85 27.18 16.03
N VAL A 270 -32.03 26.71 16.47
CA VAL A 270 -32.16 25.54 17.36
C VAL A 270 -31.65 24.26 16.69
N CYS A 271 -32.01 24.02 15.42
CA CYS A 271 -31.62 22.82 14.68
C CYS A 271 -30.10 22.60 14.61
N LEU A 272 -29.32 23.69 14.58
CA LEU A 272 -27.85 23.66 14.53
C LEU A 272 -27.17 23.40 15.88
N VAL A 273 -27.88 23.48 17.01
CA VAL A 273 -27.31 23.22 18.34
C VAL A 273 -27.35 21.72 18.64
N ARG A 274 -26.36 21.23 19.40
CA ARG A 274 -26.24 19.81 19.78
C ARG A 274 -27.53 19.28 20.43
N GLY A 275 -28.15 18.28 19.80
CA GLY A 275 -29.45 17.69 20.21
C GLY A 275 -30.68 18.45 19.71
N GLY A 276 -30.53 19.66 19.17
CA GLY A 276 -31.63 20.45 18.65
C GLY A 276 -32.28 19.88 17.39
N HIS A 277 -31.53 19.18 16.53
CA HIS A 277 -32.07 18.53 15.33
C HIS A 277 -33.20 17.55 15.64
N GLU A 278 -33.02 16.67 16.63
CA GLU A 278 -34.03 15.70 17.07
C GLU A 278 -35.27 16.40 17.67
N ILE A 279 -35.06 17.48 18.43
CA ILE A 279 -36.14 18.29 19.00
C ILE A 279 -36.95 18.98 17.90
N ILE A 280 -36.30 19.47 16.83
CA ILE A 280 -36.98 20.08 15.68
C ILE A 280 -37.80 19.05 14.91
N LEU A 281 -37.25 17.86 14.63
CA LEU A 281 -38.01 16.80 13.97
C LEU A 281 -39.23 16.37 14.82
N SER A 282 -39.04 16.18 16.13
CA SER A 282 -40.14 15.83 17.05
C SER A 282 -41.20 16.94 17.18
N ALA A 283 -40.79 18.21 17.17
CA ALA A 283 -41.73 19.34 17.15
C ALA A 283 -42.54 19.39 15.85
N PHE A 284 -41.96 19.02 14.71
CA PHE A 284 -42.67 18.90 13.44
C PHE A 284 -43.50 17.61 13.31
N ASP A 285 -43.14 16.51 13.97
CA ASP A 285 -44.02 15.34 14.13
C ASP A 285 -45.26 15.71 14.96
N ASN A 286 -45.08 16.51 16.03
CA ASN A 286 -46.22 17.02 16.79
C ASN A 286 -47.02 18.07 16.01
N PHE A 287 -46.38 18.92 15.21
CA PHE A 287 -47.06 19.82 14.27
C PHE A 287 -47.97 19.03 13.32
N LYS A 288 -47.45 17.93 12.74
CA LYS A 288 -48.21 16.99 11.90
C LYS A 288 -49.42 16.41 12.64
N GLU A 289 -49.24 15.87 13.84
CA GLU A 289 -50.35 15.31 14.64
C GLU A 289 -51.43 16.35 14.96
N VAL A 290 -51.03 17.56 15.34
CA VAL A 290 -51.96 18.63 15.77
C VAL A 290 -52.64 19.30 14.57
N CYS A 291 -51.94 19.48 13.45
CA CYS A 291 -52.46 20.06 12.22
C CYS A 291 -53.15 19.05 11.28
N LYS A 292 -53.07 17.75 11.60
CA LYS A 292 -53.59 16.61 10.82
C LYS A 292 -52.97 16.44 9.42
N GLU A 293 -51.68 16.73 9.29
CA GLU A 293 -50.94 16.51 8.04
C GLU A 293 -50.74 15.01 7.77
N LYS A 294 -50.69 14.60 6.50
CA LYS A 294 -50.35 13.23 6.09
C LYS A 294 -48.84 13.01 6.21
N HIS A 295 -48.07 14.03 5.84
CA HIS A 295 -46.62 14.05 5.86
C HIS A 295 -46.10 15.19 6.73
N ARG A 296 -44.92 15.01 7.32
CA ARG A 296 -44.27 16.08 8.09
C ARG A 296 -43.79 17.15 7.12
N PHE A 297 -43.91 18.43 7.49
CA PHE A 297 -43.58 19.59 6.64
C PHE A 297 -44.57 19.88 5.49
N GLU A 298 -45.75 19.24 5.43
CA GLU A 298 -46.72 19.39 4.31
C GLU A 298 -47.18 20.86 4.16
N ARG A 299 -47.70 21.49 5.22
CA ARG A 299 -48.08 22.92 5.20
C ARG A 299 -46.89 23.88 5.09
N LEU A 300 -45.70 23.47 5.53
CA LEU A 300 -44.49 24.30 5.35
C LEU A 300 -44.19 24.45 3.85
N MET A 301 -44.30 23.35 3.09
CA MET A 301 -44.17 23.36 1.63
C MET A 301 -45.34 24.08 0.94
N ASP A 302 -46.57 23.97 1.44
CA ASP A 302 -47.70 24.75 0.88
C ASP A 302 -47.56 26.24 1.13
N TYR A 303 -47.09 26.68 2.30
CA TYR A 303 -46.79 28.09 2.57
C TYR A 303 -45.62 28.58 1.70
N PHE A 304 -44.57 27.78 1.53
CA PHE A 304 -43.44 28.12 0.66
C PHE A 304 -43.88 28.30 -0.81
N ARG A 305 -44.83 27.48 -1.29
CA ARG A 305 -45.45 27.60 -2.62
C ARG A 305 -46.46 28.75 -2.78
N SER A 306 -47.14 29.18 -1.72
CA SER A 306 -48.27 30.11 -1.81
C SER A 306 -47.96 31.55 -1.40
N GLU A 307 -46.86 31.79 -0.68
CA GLU A 307 -46.43 33.14 -0.26
C GLU A 307 -45.27 33.70 -1.10
N GLU A 308 -45.29 33.44 -2.42
CA GLU A 308 -44.23 33.83 -3.37
C GLU A 308 -43.91 35.35 -3.38
N GLY A 309 -44.86 36.18 -2.94
CA GLY A 309 -44.67 37.62 -2.77
C GLY A 309 -43.84 38.04 -1.55
N ASN A 310 -43.39 37.13 -0.70
CA ASN A 310 -42.60 37.45 0.51
C ASN A 310 -41.20 36.80 0.49
N ILE A 311 -40.25 37.50 -0.14
CA ILE A 311 -38.87 37.05 -0.32
C ILE A 311 -38.19 36.70 1.01
N ASP A 312 -38.35 37.48 2.07
CA ASP A 312 -37.68 37.20 3.36
C ASP A 312 -38.24 35.91 4.01
N PHE A 313 -39.54 35.61 3.85
CA PHE A 313 -40.11 34.31 4.25
C PHE A 313 -39.62 33.16 3.37
N MET A 314 -39.56 33.32 2.05
CA MET A 314 -39.02 32.30 1.14
C MET A 314 -37.55 31.96 1.46
N VAL A 315 -36.74 32.97 1.74
CA VAL A 315 -35.34 32.80 2.18
C VAL A 315 -35.27 32.04 3.50
N ALA A 316 -36.13 32.35 4.48
CA ALA A 316 -36.19 31.64 5.76
C ALA A 316 -36.65 30.18 5.61
N CYS A 317 -37.62 29.89 4.72
CA CYS A 317 -38.01 28.53 4.35
C CYS A 317 -36.83 27.75 3.77
N MET A 318 -36.19 28.29 2.74
CA MET A 318 -35.11 27.59 2.04
C MET A 318 -33.89 27.36 2.96
N GLN A 319 -33.55 28.36 3.79
CA GLN A 319 -32.53 28.24 4.82
C GLN A 319 -32.85 27.16 5.87
N PHE A 320 -34.10 27.10 6.34
CA PHE A 320 -34.53 26.07 7.29
C PHE A 320 -34.44 24.66 6.67
N ILE A 321 -34.90 24.48 5.43
CA ILE A 321 -34.82 23.21 4.69
C ILE A 321 -33.35 22.79 4.52
N ASN A 322 -32.47 23.70 4.06
CA ASN A 322 -31.03 23.46 3.93
C ASN A 322 -30.43 22.96 5.25
N ILE A 323 -30.77 23.58 6.37
CA ILE A 323 -30.26 23.20 7.69
C ILE A 323 -30.82 21.84 8.12
N VAL A 324 -32.13 21.60 8.05
CA VAL A 324 -32.75 20.33 8.48
C VAL A 324 -32.22 19.14 7.68
N VAL A 325 -32.11 19.27 6.35
CA VAL A 325 -31.65 18.16 5.49
C VAL A 325 -30.13 18.01 5.53
N HIS A 326 -29.34 19.08 5.58
CA HIS A 326 -27.89 18.99 5.35
C HIS A 326 -27.00 19.05 6.60
N SER A 327 -27.52 19.41 7.79
CA SER A 327 -26.78 19.34 9.06
C SER A 327 -26.56 17.92 9.59
N VAL A 328 -27.29 16.93 9.05
CA VAL A 328 -27.26 15.53 9.50
C VAL A 328 -25.92 14.86 9.24
N GLU A 329 -25.35 14.20 10.26
CA GLU A 329 -24.10 13.42 10.13
C GLU A 329 -24.31 12.14 9.32
N ASP A 330 -25.38 11.38 9.59
CA ASP A 330 -25.73 10.13 8.89
C ASP A 330 -26.21 10.38 7.45
N MET A 331 -25.59 9.69 6.49
CA MET A 331 -25.89 9.86 5.06
C MET A 331 -27.23 9.22 4.64
N ASN A 332 -27.64 8.11 5.25
CA ASN A 332 -28.90 7.45 4.92
C ASN A 332 -30.10 8.26 5.44
N PHE A 333 -29.98 8.80 6.66
CA PHE A 333 -31.01 9.67 7.23
C PHE A 333 -31.09 11.03 6.50
N ARG A 334 -29.95 11.55 6.02
CA ARG A 334 -29.89 12.69 5.10
C ARG A 334 -30.65 12.43 3.80
N VAL A 335 -30.41 11.30 3.14
CA VAL A 335 -31.13 10.88 1.92
C VAL A 335 -32.63 10.70 2.21
N HIS A 336 -32.99 10.13 3.36
CA HIS A 336 -34.40 9.99 3.76
C HIS A 336 -35.11 11.34 3.94
N LEU A 337 -34.50 12.31 4.64
CA LEU A 337 -35.06 13.65 4.80
C LEU A 337 -35.15 14.42 3.48
N GLN A 338 -34.14 14.28 2.61
CA GLN A 338 -34.19 14.82 1.25
C GLN A 338 -35.39 14.23 0.49
N PHE A 339 -35.58 12.91 0.55
CA PHE A 339 -36.72 12.22 -0.07
C PHE A 339 -38.08 12.61 0.52
N GLU A 340 -38.19 12.95 1.81
CA GLU A 340 -39.43 13.53 2.37
C GLU A 340 -39.79 14.84 1.65
N PHE A 341 -38.82 15.75 1.46
CA PHE A 341 -39.05 17.01 0.75
C PHE A 341 -39.26 16.82 -0.77
N THR A 342 -38.54 15.90 -1.41
CA THR A 342 -38.82 15.47 -2.80
C THR A 342 -40.26 14.97 -2.95
N LYS A 343 -40.75 14.16 -1.99
CA LYS A 343 -42.13 13.65 -2.01
C LYS A 343 -43.19 14.72 -1.76
N LEU A 344 -42.84 15.81 -1.09
CA LEU A 344 -43.67 17.01 -0.99
C LEU A 344 -43.59 17.92 -2.22
N GLY A 345 -42.80 17.58 -3.25
CA GLY A 345 -42.65 18.38 -4.47
C GLY A 345 -41.76 19.60 -4.30
N LEU A 346 -40.71 19.53 -3.47
CA LEU A 346 -39.71 20.58 -3.35
C LEU A 346 -38.94 20.77 -4.67
N ASP A 347 -38.41 19.69 -5.25
CA ASP A 347 -37.49 19.80 -6.39
C ASP A 347 -38.21 20.34 -7.66
N ASP A 348 -39.46 19.91 -7.89
CA ASP A 348 -40.40 20.46 -8.90
C ASP A 348 -40.73 21.95 -8.70
N TYR A 349 -40.53 22.48 -7.49
CA TYR A 349 -40.73 23.89 -7.16
C TYR A 349 -39.41 24.67 -7.33
N LEU A 350 -38.28 24.12 -6.88
CA LEU A 350 -36.96 24.73 -7.04
C LEU A 350 -36.57 24.94 -8.50
N GLU A 351 -36.88 24.00 -9.40
CA GLU A 351 -36.59 24.18 -10.83
C GLU A 351 -37.39 25.34 -11.46
N LYS A 352 -38.58 25.66 -10.91
CA LYS A 352 -39.37 26.84 -11.30
C LYS A 352 -38.78 28.12 -10.69
N CYS A 353 -38.42 28.08 -9.40
CA CYS A 353 -37.81 29.21 -8.68
C CYS A 353 -36.36 29.52 -9.08
N LYS A 354 -35.72 28.66 -9.88
CA LYS A 354 -34.35 28.78 -10.40
C LYS A 354 -34.05 30.10 -11.12
N HIS A 355 -35.08 30.75 -11.66
CA HIS A 355 -35.01 32.05 -12.35
C HIS A 355 -35.55 33.21 -11.49
N THR A 356 -35.55 33.10 -10.15
CA THR A 356 -35.98 34.16 -9.24
C THR A 356 -35.12 35.42 -9.36
N GLU A 357 -35.76 36.60 -9.30
CA GLU A 357 -35.09 37.91 -9.29
C GLU A 357 -34.36 38.20 -7.96
N SER A 358 -34.50 37.34 -6.95
CA SER A 358 -33.90 37.54 -5.62
C SER A 358 -32.56 36.82 -5.47
N ASP A 359 -31.46 37.58 -5.50
CA ASP A 359 -30.10 37.09 -5.18
C ASP A 359 -30.06 36.26 -3.89
N LYS A 360 -30.75 36.73 -2.83
CA LYS A 360 -30.79 36.06 -1.52
C LYS A 360 -31.42 34.67 -1.60
N LEU A 361 -32.51 34.53 -2.38
CA LEU A 361 -33.22 33.27 -2.52
C LEU A 361 -32.45 32.33 -3.46
N SER A 362 -31.96 32.85 -4.59
CA SER A 362 -31.12 32.12 -5.54
C SER A 362 -29.90 31.49 -4.85
N VAL A 363 -29.21 32.23 -3.96
CA VAL A 363 -28.09 31.70 -3.16
C VAL A 363 -28.49 30.56 -2.22
N GLN A 364 -29.70 30.55 -1.63
CA GLN A 364 -30.17 29.42 -0.80
C GLN A 364 -30.63 28.22 -1.64
N ILE A 365 -31.21 28.45 -2.83
CA ILE A 365 -31.59 27.39 -3.77
C ILE A 365 -30.32 26.71 -4.31
N GLN A 366 -29.31 27.48 -4.75
CA GLN A 366 -28.04 26.91 -5.19
C GLN A 366 -27.34 26.15 -4.06
N ALA A 367 -27.37 26.65 -2.83
CA ALA A 367 -26.79 25.95 -1.68
C ALA A 367 -27.47 24.60 -1.37
N TYR A 368 -28.75 24.41 -1.72
CA TYR A 368 -29.40 23.09 -1.70
C TYR A 368 -28.85 22.21 -2.82
N LEU A 369 -28.94 22.67 -4.07
CA LEU A 369 -28.55 21.91 -5.26
C LEU A 369 -27.08 21.46 -5.24
N ASP A 370 -26.17 22.32 -4.77
CA ASP A 370 -24.73 22.02 -4.58
C ASP A 370 -24.46 20.95 -3.50
N ASN A 371 -25.45 20.65 -2.65
CA ASN A 371 -25.31 19.75 -1.52
C ASN A 371 -26.22 18.50 -1.62
N VAL A 372 -27.20 18.46 -2.54
CA VAL A 372 -28.10 17.30 -2.78
C VAL A 372 -27.30 16.01 -2.99
N PHE A 373 -27.78 14.91 -2.39
CA PHE A 373 -27.30 13.57 -2.73
C PHE A 373 -28.07 13.06 -3.95
N ASP A 374 -27.41 12.98 -5.10
CA ASP A 374 -27.90 12.22 -6.24
C ASP A 374 -27.60 10.73 -6.05
N VAL A 375 -28.62 10.00 -5.60
CA VAL A 375 -28.54 8.53 -5.44
C VAL A 375 -28.65 7.81 -6.79
N GLY A 376 -29.23 8.45 -7.82
CA GLY A 376 -29.32 7.90 -9.17
C GLY A 376 -27.96 7.90 -9.87
N GLY A 377 -27.35 9.08 -9.98
CA GLY A 377 -26.00 9.22 -10.54
C GLY A 377 -24.95 8.37 -9.82
N LEU A 378 -25.03 8.23 -8.48
CA LEU A 378 -24.12 7.34 -7.73
C LEU A 378 -24.35 5.84 -7.97
N LEU A 379 -25.55 5.43 -8.41
CA LEU A 379 -25.81 4.06 -8.86
C LEU A 379 -25.30 3.85 -10.30
N GLU A 380 -25.56 4.79 -11.20
CA GLU A 380 -25.05 4.76 -12.58
C GLU A 380 -23.50 4.77 -12.61
N ASP A 381 -22.85 5.57 -11.76
CA ASP A 381 -21.39 5.56 -11.55
C ASP A 381 -20.89 4.20 -11.02
N ALA A 382 -21.63 3.56 -10.12
CA ALA A 382 -21.26 2.28 -9.55
C ALA A 382 -21.40 1.12 -10.56
N GLU A 383 -22.47 1.12 -11.35
CA GLU A 383 -22.65 0.17 -12.47
C GLU A 383 -21.60 0.39 -13.56
N THR A 384 -21.34 1.65 -13.95
CA THR A 384 -20.28 2.02 -14.90
C THR A 384 -18.90 1.58 -14.41
N LYS A 385 -18.62 1.74 -13.11
CA LYS A 385 -17.38 1.27 -12.49
C LYS A 385 -17.27 -0.26 -12.50
N ASN A 386 -18.35 -0.99 -12.23
CA ASN A 386 -18.33 -2.46 -12.26
C ASN A 386 -18.06 -2.97 -13.69
N ALA A 387 -18.73 -2.43 -14.71
CA ALA A 387 -18.47 -2.75 -16.11
C ALA A 387 -17.05 -2.36 -16.57
N ALA A 388 -16.43 -1.37 -15.94
CA ALA A 388 -15.01 -1.04 -16.16
C ALA A 388 -14.05 -2.02 -15.46
N LEU A 389 -14.43 -2.59 -14.31
CA LEU A 389 -13.65 -3.62 -13.61
C LEU A 389 -13.72 -4.97 -14.33
N GLU A 390 -14.89 -5.37 -14.84
CA GLU A 390 -15.06 -6.55 -15.69
C GLU A 390 -14.11 -6.50 -16.91
N LYS A 391 -14.02 -5.33 -17.57
CA LYS A 391 -13.05 -5.10 -18.65
C LYS A 391 -11.58 -5.11 -18.25
N VAL A 392 -11.25 -4.82 -16.99
CA VAL A 392 -9.88 -4.98 -16.48
C VAL A 392 -9.58 -6.47 -16.29
N GLU A 393 -10.52 -7.25 -15.75
CA GLU A 393 -10.38 -8.71 -15.60
C GLU A 393 -10.25 -9.42 -16.96
N GLU A 394 -11.07 -9.05 -17.96
CA GLU A 394 -10.92 -9.51 -19.37
C GLU A 394 -9.52 -9.20 -19.94
N LEU A 395 -9.00 -8.00 -19.69
CA LEU A 395 -7.68 -7.57 -20.17
C LEU A 395 -6.52 -8.25 -19.43
N GLU A 396 -6.67 -8.54 -18.14
CA GLU A 396 -5.69 -9.29 -17.35
C GLU A 396 -5.64 -10.77 -17.78
N GLU A 397 -6.79 -11.40 -18.06
CA GLU A 397 -6.84 -12.75 -18.64
C GLU A 397 -6.22 -12.78 -20.05
N HIS A 398 -6.51 -11.80 -20.90
CA HIS A 398 -5.88 -11.69 -22.22
C HIS A 398 -4.37 -11.46 -22.13
N LEU A 399 -3.90 -10.64 -21.20
CA LEU A 399 -2.47 -10.38 -20.98
C LEU A 399 -1.75 -11.65 -20.48
N SER A 400 -2.39 -12.44 -19.60
CA SER A 400 -1.88 -13.74 -19.16
C SER A 400 -1.69 -14.70 -20.35
N HIS A 401 -2.73 -14.88 -21.18
CA HIS A 401 -2.67 -15.73 -22.39
C HIS A 401 -1.64 -15.27 -23.43
N VAL A 402 -1.38 -13.96 -23.55
CA VAL A 402 -0.33 -13.43 -24.42
C VAL A 402 1.06 -13.67 -23.81
N THR A 403 1.20 -13.58 -22.49
CA THR A 403 2.46 -13.81 -21.77
C THR A 403 2.89 -15.27 -21.82
N GLU A 404 1.94 -16.21 -21.69
CA GLU A 404 2.20 -17.66 -21.86
C GLU A 404 2.72 -17.96 -23.27
N LYS A 405 2.03 -17.50 -24.32
CA LYS A 405 2.46 -17.66 -25.71
C LYS A 405 3.79 -16.98 -26.01
N LEU A 406 4.07 -15.84 -25.39
CA LEU A 406 5.37 -15.18 -25.51
C LEU A 406 6.48 -16.06 -24.89
N LEU A 407 6.23 -16.69 -23.75
CA LEU A 407 7.18 -17.61 -23.10
C LEU A 407 7.43 -18.88 -23.94
N GLU A 408 6.39 -19.44 -24.58
CA GLU A 408 6.54 -20.54 -25.54
C GLU A 408 7.46 -20.14 -26.70
N VAL A 409 7.20 -18.99 -27.33
CA VAL A 409 7.99 -18.47 -28.46
C VAL A 409 9.41 -18.10 -28.03
N GLU A 410 9.62 -17.56 -26.83
CA GLU A 410 10.95 -17.32 -26.26
C GLU A 410 11.73 -18.63 -26.06
N ASN A 411 11.09 -19.68 -25.59
CA ASN A 411 11.76 -20.98 -25.38
C ASN A 411 12.07 -21.67 -26.72
N GLU A 412 11.17 -21.60 -27.71
CA GLU A 412 11.44 -22.06 -29.07
C GLU A 412 12.59 -21.28 -29.72
N THR A 413 12.62 -19.95 -29.59
CA THR A 413 13.68 -19.12 -30.17
C THR A 413 15.01 -19.31 -29.44
N MET A 414 15.01 -19.52 -28.12
CA MET A 414 16.21 -19.89 -27.35
C MET A 414 16.82 -21.20 -27.84
N MET A 415 16.00 -22.23 -28.08
CA MET A 415 16.47 -23.51 -28.65
C MET A 415 17.08 -23.30 -30.04
N LYS A 416 16.40 -22.55 -30.93
CA LYS A 416 16.87 -22.25 -32.29
C LYS A 416 18.18 -21.45 -32.29
N VAL A 417 18.32 -20.45 -31.42
CA VAL A 417 19.56 -19.66 -31.25
C VAL A 417 20.69 -20.52 -30.70
N ALA A 418 20.45 -21.34 -29.67
CA ALA A 418 21.46 -22.20 -29.10
C ALA A 418 21.98 -23.25 -30.11
N ASP A 419 21.11 -23.86 -30.92
CA ASP A 419 21.52 -24.82 -31.94
C ASP A 419 22.21 -24.14 -33.15
N LEU A 420 21.88 -22.88 -33.47
CA LEU A 420 22.64 -22.05 -34.44
C LEU A 420 24.03 -21.65 -33.93
N GLU A 421 24.16 -21.23 -32.67
CA GLU A 421 25.45 -20.91 -32.04
C GLU A 421 26.35 -22.15 -31.94
N LYS A 422 25.80 -23.33 -31.64
CA LYS A 422 26.54 -24.61 -31.71
C LYS A 422 27.08 -24.88 -33.12
N LEU A 423 26.28 -24.63 -34.16
CA LEU A 423 26.70 -24.79 -35.56
C LEU A 423 27.79 -23.78 -35.94
N LEU A 424 27.67 -22.53 -35.51
CA LEU A 424 28.65 -21.47 -35.74
C LEU A 424 29.98 -21.79 -35.05
N LEU A 425 29.95 -22.18 -33.76
CA LEU A 425 31.11 -22.65 -33.00
C LEU A 425 31.82 -23.83 -33.68
N GLN A 426 31.09 -24.76 -34.30
CA GLN A 426 31.70 -25.84 -35.08
C GLN A 426 32.33 -25.30 -36.39
N LYS A 427 31.67 -24.37 -37.09
CA LYS A 427 32.23 -23.78 -38.33
C LYS A 427 33.46 -22.93 -38.07
N ASP A 428 33.55 -22.24 -36.94
CA ASP A 428 34.78 -21.55 -36.52
C ASP A 428 35.91 -22.53 -36.18
N LYS A 429 35.61 -23.65 -35.50
CA LYS A 429 36.57 -24.75 -35.28
C LYS A 429 37.07 -25.33 -36.62
N ASP A 430 36.18 -25.59 -37.58
CA ASP A 430 36.53 -26.05 -38.94
C ASP A 430 37.42 -25.03 -39.67
N LEU A 431 37.05 -23.74 -39.63
CA LEU A 431 37.79 -22.65 -40.27
C LEU A 431 39.17 -22.43 -39.65
N GLN A 432 39.33 -22.59 -38.35
CA GLN A 432 40.64 -22.50 -37.70
C GLN A 432 41.57 -23.63 -38.18
N VAL A 433 41.11 -24.88 -38.20
CA VAL A 433 41.90 -26.01 -38.74
C VAL A 433 42.29 -25.78 -40.20
N ILE A 434 41.41 -25.18 -41.01
CA ILE A 434 41.73 -24.81 -42.40
C ILE A 434 42.80 -23.71 -42.45
N ARG A 435 42.75 -22.69 -41.59
CA ARG A 435 43.79 -21.63 -41.52
C ARG A 435 45.15 -22.19 -41.11
N GLU A 436 45.20 -22.99 -40.04
CA GLU A 436 46.42 -23.62 -39.55
C GLU A 436 47.03 -24.56 -40.61
N THR A 437 46.19 -25.32 -41.32
CA THR A 437 46.62 -26.15 -42.46
C THR A 437 47.14 -25.29 -43.62
N TYR A 438 46.50 -24.16 -43.92
CA TYR A 438 46.93 -23.22 -44.96
C TYR A 438 48.27 -22.54 -44.60
N GLU A 439 48.46 -22.11 -43.35
CA GLU A 439 49.71 -21.50 -42.88
C GLU A 439 50.87 -22.51 -42.86
N SER A 440 50.62 -23.75 -42.43
CA SER A 440 51.58 -24.86 -42.53
C SER A 440 51.93 -25.15 -44.00
N THR A 441 50.95 -25.19 -44.90
CA THR A 441 51.19 -25.39 -46.34
C THR A 441 51.94 -24.22 -46.96
N ASN A 442 51.61 -22.98 -46.60
CA ASN A 442 52.26 -21.77 -47.12
C ASN A 442 53.70 -21.64 -46.61
N THR A 443 53.99 -21.99 -45.36
CA THR A 443 55.37 -22.03 -44.83
C THR A 443 56.19 -23.14 -45.50
N GLN A 444 55.62 -24.32 -45.77
CA GLN A 444 56.27 -25.34 -46.61
C GLN A 444 56.54 -24.84 -48.05
N VAL A 445 55.54 -24.23 -48.72
CA VAL A 445 55.70 -23.67 -50.07
C VAL A 445 56.76 -22.57 -50.13
N ASN A 446 56.83 -21.69 -49.14
CA ASN A 446 57.86 -20.65 -49.08
C ASN A 446 59.25 -21.22 -48.78
N THR A 447 59.34 -22.29 -47.99
CA THR A 447 60.59 -23.04 -47.77
C THR A 447 61.06 -23.72 -49.05
N LEU A 448 60.17 -24.41 -49.77
CA LEU A 448 60.47 -25.02 -51.07
C LEU A 448 60.87 -23.96 -52.13
N ARG A 449 60.21 -22.81 -52.16
CA ARG A 449 60.60 -21.67 -53.03
C ARG A 449 61.99 -21.13 -52.71
N ARG A 450 62.37 -21.05 -51.42
CA ARG A 450 63.74 -20.72 -51.02
C ARG A 450 64.73 -21.78 -51.54
N MET A 451 64.47 -23.06 -51.29
CA MET A 451 65.34 -24.17 -51.72
C MET A 451 65.50 -24.25 -53.24
N ILE A 452 64.44 -23.99 -54.01
CA ILE A 452 64.51 -23.91 -55.48
C ILE A 452 65.42 -22.75 -55.88
N LYS A 453 65.20 -21.54 -55.35
CA LYS A 453 66.03 -20.37 -55.64
C LYS A 453 67.51 -20.56 -55.26
N GLU A 454 67.78 -21.27 -54.17
CA GLU A 454 69.14 -21.66 -53.75
C GLU A 454 69.76 -22.69 -54.71
N LYS A 455 68.98 -23.65 -55.22
CA LYS A 455 69.44 -24.58 -56.26
C LYS A 455 69.65 -23.93 -57.62
N ASP A 456 68.79 -23.00 -58.03
CA ASP A 456 68.99 -22.24 -59.28
C ASP A 456 70.27 -21.39 -59.19
N ALA A 457 70.52 -20.76 -58.04
CA ALA A 457 71.77 -20.05 -57.76
C ALA A 457 72.99 -20.99 -57.63
N ALA A 458 72.79 -22.29 -57.36
CA ALA A 458 73.84 -23.31 -57.40
C ALA A 458 74.11 -23.79 -58.84
N PHE A 459 73.06 -24.01 -59.65
CA PHE A 459 73.18 -24.34 -61.08
C PHE A 459 73.82 -23.20 -61.87
N GLN A 460 73.48 -21.95 -61.59
CA GLN A 460 74.13 -20.79 -62.20
C GLN A 460 75.61 -20.68 -61.79
N ARG A 461 75.95 -21.04 -60.55
CA ARG A 461 77.36 -21.17 -60.12
C ARG A 461 78.08 -22.30 -60.86
N HIS A 462 77.47 -23.48 -60.99
CA HIS A 462 78.03 -24.60 -61.76
C HIS A 462 78.28 -24.21 -63.21
N PHE A 463 77.27 -23.68 -63.90
CA PHE A 463 77.36 -23.27 -65.30
C PHE A 463 78.40 -22.16 -65.54
N ASN A 464 78.58 -21.24 -64.59
CA ASN A 464 79.65 -20.23 -64.66
C ASN A 464 81.06 -20.82 -64.41
N ILE A 465 81.18 -21.85 -63.57
CA ILE A 465 82.43 -22.60 -63.37
C ILE A 465 82.75 -23.43 -64.63
N GLU A 466 81.75 -24.11 -65.19
CA GLU A 466 81.84 -24.94 -66.39
C GLU A 466 82.16 -24.11 -67.64
N ARG A 467 81.57 -22.92 -67.79
CA ARG A 467 81.99 -21.93 -68.79
C ARG A 467 83.45 -21.51 -68.59
N ARG A 468 83.86 -21.19 -67.36
CA ARG A 468 85.26 -20.83 -67.07
C ARG A 468 86.23 -21.99 -67.35
N LEU A 469 85.80 -23.24 -67.16
CA LEU A 469 86.58 -24.43 -67.49
C LEU A 469 86.81 -24.51 -69.01
N LEU A 470 85.76 -24.31 -69.80
CA LEU A 470 85.81 -24.22 -71.27
C LEU A 470 86.63 -23.02 -71.76
N GLU A 471 86.54 -21.87 -71.10
CA GLU A 471 87.36 -20.69 -71.40
C GLU A 471 88.86 -20.96 -71.13
N LEU A 472 89.21 -21.67 -70.05
CA LEU A 472 90.58 -22.07 -69.72
C LEU A 472 91.12 -23.18 -70.63
N GLU A 473 90.27 -24.12 -71.08
CA GLU A 473 90.61 -25.12 -72.09
C GLU A 473 90.86 -24.47 -73.45
N GLN A 474 89.99 -23.55 -73.88
CA GLN A 474 90.13 -22.80 -75.14
C GLN A 474 91.31 -21.81 -75.13
N GLN A 475 91.73 -21.34 -73.95
CA GLN A 475 92.97 -20.57 -73.76
C GLN A 475 94.23 -21.45 -73.69
N GLY A 476 94.12 -22.78 -73.81
CA GLY A 476 95.25 -23.69 -74.03
C GLY A 476 96.19 -23.91 -72.84
N THR A 477 95.81 -23.44 -71.64
CA THR A 477 96.67 -23.43 -70.44
C THR A 477 96.65 -24.76 -69.66
N ILE A 478 95.71 -25.66 -69.97
CA ILE A 478 95.56 -26.97 -69.32
C ILE A 478 95.30 -28.04 -70.38
N ARG A 479 95.89 -29.24 -70.24
CA ARG A 479 95.63 -30.38 -71.12
C ARG A 479 95.20 -31.62 -70.32
N LEU A 480 93.91 -31.93 -70.38
CA LEU A 480 93.33 -33.08 -69.69
C LEU A 480 93.66 -34.39 -70.41
N HIS A 481 94.20 -35.40 -69.69
CA HIS A 481 94.46 -36.73 -70.24
C HIS A 481 93.73 -37.81 -69.45
N LYS A 482 92.56 -38.24 -69.95
CA LYS A 482 91.73 -39.26 -69.29
C LYS A 482 92.38 -40.65 -69.33
N LYS A 483 92.42 -41.33 -68.18
CA LYS A 483 92.72 -42.78 -68.05
C LYS A 483 91.42 -43.54 -67.73
N PRO A 484 91.38 -44.89 -67.87
CA PRO A 484 90.13 -45.65 -67.79
C PRO A 484 89.34 -45.51 -66.47
N ASP A 485 90.04 -45.43 -65.32
CA ASP A 485 89.42 -45.43 -63.98
C ASP A 485 88.96 -44.05 -63.45
N GLY A 486 88.85 -43.05 -64.33
CA GLY A 486 88.04 -41.85 -64.06
C GLY A 486 88.69 -40.67 -63.33
N ASP A 487 89.83 -40.84 -62.67
CA ASP A 487 90.56 -39.73 -62.02
C ASP A 487 91.21 -38.75 -63.02
N ILE A 488 91.30 -37.48 -62.61
CA ILE A 488 91.85 -36.36 -63.40
C ILE A 488 92.87 -35.58 -62.57
N ALA A 489 94.07 -35.38 -63.12
CA ALA A 489 95.12 -34.55 -62.54
C ALA A 489 95.51 -33.41 -63.51
N ILE A 490 95.95 -32.28 -62.94
CA ILE A 490 96.30 -31.03 -63.65
C ILE A 490 97.60 -30.48 -63.08
N GLU A 491 98.60 -30.22 -63.93
CA GLU A 491 99.84 -29.51 -63.59
C GLU A 491 100.02 -28.26 -64.48
N PRO A 492 100.34 -27.08 -63.91
CA PRO A 492 100.66 -25.87 -64.67
C PRO A 492 102.16 -25.56 -64.73
N LEU A 493 102.64 -25.00 -65.85
CA LEU A 493 103.96 -24.35 -65.96
C LEU A 493 103.82 -22.82 -65.86
N GLY A 494 104.80 -22.15 -65.23
CA GLY A 494 104.84 -20.68 -65.09
C GLY A 494 105.49 -19.93 -66.27
N VAL A 495 106.05 -18.72 -66.12
CA VAL A 495 106.56 -18.03 -64.91
C VAL A 495 106.59 -16.50 -65.10
N ALA A 496 106.34 -15.73 -64.02
CA ALA A 496 106.65 -14.29 -63.78
C ALA A 496 105.97 -13.18 -64.63
N GLY A 497 105.74 -11.96 -64.09
CA GLY A 497 105.88 -11.53 -62.69
C GLY A 497 105.77 -10.01 -62.43
N ALA A 498 105.45 -9.65 -61.18
CA ALA A 498 105.39 -8.31 -60.56
C ALA A 498 104.39 -7.26 -61.12
N GLY A 499 103.67 -6.47 -60.31
CA GLY A 499 103.52 -6.48 -58.84
C GLY A 499 102.77 -5.24 -58.30
N SER A 500 102.19 -5.34 -57.09
CA SER A 500 101.37 -4.30 -56.38
C SER A 500 100.03 -3.91 -57.04
N SER A 501 98.94 -3.62 -56.33
CA SER A 501 98.66 -3.64 -54.87
C SER A 501 97.14 -3.69 -54.62
N GLY A 502 96.69 -4.22 -53.46
CA GLY A 502 95.38 -3.87 -52.86
C GLY A 502 94.33 -4.97 -52.66
N LEU A 503 94.08 -5.31 -51.38
CA LEU A 503 92.81 -5.74 -50.77
C LEU A 503 92.03 -6.96 -51.36
N GLY A 504 92.19 -8.12 -50.73
CA GLY A 504 91.13 -9.16 -50.67
C GLY A 504 90.15 -8.91 -49.50
N ILE A 505 88.89 -9.37 -49.45
CA ILE A 505 88.21 -10.54 -50.06
C ILE A 505 88.64 -11.88 -49.41
N PRO A 506 87.72 -12.74 -48.89
CA PRO A 506 86.34 -12.51 -48.44
C PRO A 506 85.90 -13.36 -47.20
N LEU A 507 84.59 -13.39 -46.90
CA LEU A 507 83.91 -14.57 -46.33
C LEU A 507 83.72 -15.66 -47.41
N ALA A 508 83.83 -16.94 -47.05
CA ALA A 508 83.12 -18.02 -47.74
C ALA A 508 82.96 -19.30 -46.87
N ASP A 509 81.73 -19.52 -46.41
CA ASP A 509 81.00 -20.79 -46.20
C ASP A 509 81.69 -22.16 -45.99
N VAL A 510 81.23 -22.81 -44.90
CA VAL A 510 80.62 -24.15 -44.83
C VAL A 510 81.40 -25.40 -45.29
N ALA A 511 81.81 -26.19 -44.28
CA ALA A 511 81.77 -27.65 -44.24
C ALA A 511 81.85 -28.09 -42.73
N GLN A 512 81.32 -29.22 -42.24
CA GLN A 512 80.42 -30.24 -42.78
C GLN A 512 79.87 -31.14 -41.63
N LEU A 513 78.89 -31.99 -41.97
CA LEU A 513 78.61 -33.33 -41.39
C LEU A 513 78.09 -33.52 -39.93
N SER A 514 77.11 -34.42 -39.88
CA SER A 514 76.52 -35.12 -38.73
C SER A 514 77.51 -36.04 -38.00
N LEU A 515 77.43 -36.14 -36.66
CA LEU A 515 76.93 -37.32 -35.93
C LEU A 515 76.88 -37.10 -34.40
N GLY A 516 75.99 -37.82 -33.70
CA GLY A 516 76.24 -38.28 -32.31
C GLY A 516 75.62 -37.46 -31.16
N THR A 517 75.28 -38.17 -30.09
CA THR A 517 74.67 -37.63 -28.86
C THR A 517 75.62 -37.81 -27.68
N THR A 518 75.92 -36.76 -26.91
CA THR A 518 76.05 -36.77 -25.43
C THR A 518 76.26 -35.34 -24.86
N ALA A 519 76.27 -35.23 -23.53
CA ALA A 519 76.24 -33.97 -22.76
C ALA A 519 77.62 -33.36 -22.42
N ALA A 520 77.58 -32.19 -21.76
CA ALA A 520 78.52 -31.64 -20.76
C ALA A 520 79.21 -30.30 -21.07
N PHE A 521 78.92 -29.31 -20.19
CA PHE A 521 79.84 -28.39 -19.49
C PHE A 521 80.77 -27.37 -20.21
N THR A 522 80.50 -26.08 -19.93
CA THR A 522 81.41 -24.94 -19.62
C THR A 522 82.54 -24.48 -20.55
N GLU A 523 82.54 -23.17 -20.84
CA GLU A 523 83.68 -22.21 -20.76
C GLU A 523 83.09 -20.77 -20.69
N LEU A 524 83.61 -19.69 -20.08
CA LEU A 524 84.94 -19.19 -19.67
C LEU A 524 85.88 -18.76 -20.83
N GLY A 525 86.36 -17.51 -20.94
CA GLY A 525 85.96 -16.26 -20.28
C GLY A 525 86.99 -15.10 -20.35
N GLY A 526 86.53 -13.87 -20.65
CA GLY A 526 87.24 -12.58 -20.43
C GLY A 526 88.50 -12.30 -21.28
N PRO A 527 89.24 -11.20 -20.98
CA PRO A 527 88.91 -10.01 -20.17
C PRO A 527 88.38 -8.87 -21.09
N ASP A 528 88.34 -7.54 -20.85
CA ASP A 528 88.63 -6.59 -19.74
C ASP A 528 87.73 -5.31 -20.00
N THR A 529 87.83 -4.07 -19.48
CA THR A 529 88.76 -3.34 -18.56
C THR A 529 88.01 -2.21 -17.80
N SER A 530 88.54 -1.79 -16.65
CA SER A 530 88.32 -0.48 -15.97
C SER A 530 86.95 -0.20 -15.29
N LEU A 531 86.94 0.81 -14.40
CA LEU A 531 86.10 1.00 -13.19
C LEU A 531 85.95 2.51 -12.87
N PRO A 532 85.19 3.00 -11.85
CA PRO A 532 83.87 2.65 -11.25
C PRO A 532 83.02 3.97 -11.04
N PRO A 533 82.26 4.26 -9.94
CA PRO A 533 81.30 3.52 -9.09
C PRO A 533 79.88 4.20 -8.97
N ALA A 534 79.01 3.61 -8.13
CA ALA A 534 77.77 4.14 -7.49
C ALA A 534 76.47 4.22 -8.34
N SER A 535 75.26 4.00 -7.78
CA SER A 535 74.84 3.77 -6.38
C SER A 535 73.83 2.63 -6.25
N GLU A 536 73.77 1.98 -5.08
CA GLU A 536 72.81 0.91 -4.76
C GLU A 536 71.40 1.40 -4.38
N ALA A 537 70.42 0.51 -4.52
CA ALA A 537 69.15 0.50 -3.79
C ALA A 537 68.72 -0.98 -3.54
N PRO A 538 68.06 -1.32 -2.41
CA PRO A 538 67.97 -2.72 -1.93
C PRO A 538 66.80 -3.53 -2.52
N PRO A 539 66.89 -4.89 -2.53
CA PRO A 539 65.81 -5.80 -2.92
C PRO A 539 64.74 -6.00 -1.81
N PRO A 540 63.53 -6.49 -2.16
CA PRO A 540 62.42 -6.70 -1.22
C PRO A 540 62.53 -8.00 -0.38
N PRO A 541 61.78 -8.12 0.74
CA PRO A 541 61.89 -9.24 1.67
C PRO A 541 61.14 -10.54 1.25
N PRO A 542 61.54 -11.71 1.76
CA PRO A 542 60.94 -13.02 1.43
C PRO A 542 59.67 -13.36 2.26
N PRO A 543 58.84 -14.32 1.79
CA PRO A 543 57.60 -14.76 2.47
C PRO A 543 57.82 -15.83 3.56
N PRO A 544 56.86 -16.02 4.50
CA PRO A 544 56.97 -16.97 5.62
C PRO A 544 56.59 -18.43 5.28
N PRO A 545 57.06 -19.43 6.05
CA PRO A 545 56.84 -20.87 5.80
C PRO A 545 55.59 -21.48 6.48
N PRO A 546 55.12 -22.67 6.04
CA PRO A 546 53.96 -23.39 6.62
C PRO A 546 54.31 -24.36 7.77
N PRO A 547 53.34 -24.74 8.63
CA PRO A 547 53.51 -25.70 9.73
C PRO A 547 53.36 -27.19 9.33
N PRO A 548 53.87 -28.16 10.12
CA PRO A 548 53.96 -29.58 9.77
C PRO A 548 52.77 -30.47 10.25
N PRO A 549 52.64 -31.71 9.70
CA PRO A 549 51.54 -32.64 10.02
C PRO A 549 51.88 -33.76 11.05
N PRO A 550 50.89 -34.35 11.75
CA PRO A 550 51.05 -35.54 12.60
C PRO A 550 50.40 -36.83 12.04
N LEU A 551 51.12 -37.95 12.08
CA LEU A 551 50.72 -39.33 11.73
C LEU A 551 51.67 -40.33 12.46
N PRO A 552 51.41 -41.65 12.50
CA PRO A 552 50.15 -42.33 12.86
C PRO A 552 50.38 -43.55 13.80
N SER A 553 49.31 -44.13 14.37
CA SER A 553 49.24 -45.54 14.84
C SER A 553 47.79 -45.89 15.27
N SER A 554 47.22 -47.10 15.21
CA SER A 554 47.29 -48.28 14.32
C SER A 554 46.72 -49.51 15.09
N ALA A 555 45.43 -49.81 14.99
CA ALA A 555 44.85 -51.08 15.47
C ALA A 555 43.48 -51.37 14.81
N GLY A 556 43.12 -52.66 14.74
CA GLY A 556 41.90 -53.18 14.12
C GLY A 556 40.68 -53.35 15.06
N PRO A 557 39.60 -53.99 14.59
CA PRO A 557 38.24 -53.75 15.08
C PRO A 557 37.70 -54.76 16.12
N ALA A 558 36.70 -54.32 16.90
CA ALA A 558 35.84 -55.16 17.74
C ALA A 558 34.39 -54.61 17.82
N ALA A 559 33.44 -55.47 18.18
CA ALA A 559 32.00 -55.19 18.21
C ALA A 559 31.51 -54.63 19.59
N PRO A 560 30.34 -53.98 19.67
CA PRO A 560 29.84 -53.38 20.92
C PRO A 560 29.27 -54.40 21.91
N ALA A 561 29.37 -54.06 23.20
CA ALA A 561 28.78 -54.78 24.34
C ALA A 561 27.86 -53.84 25.16
N PRO A 562 26.88 -54.36 25.94
CA PRO A 562 25.78 -53.56 26.49
C PRO A 562 26.14 -52.79 27.78
N PRO A 563 25.36 -51.74 28.13
CA PRO A 563 25.55 -50.97 29.37
C PRO A 563 25.03 -51.71 30.63
N PRO A 564 25.65 -51.50 31.80
CA PRO A 564 25.14 -51.95 33.10
C PRO A 564 23.97 -51.07 33.62
N PRO A 565 23.17 -51.56 34.59
CA PRO A 565 21.97 -50.87 35.07
C PRO A 565 22.23 -49.73 36.07
N PRO A 566 21.30 -48.76 36.22
CA PRO A 566 21.40 -47.69 37.22
C PRO A 566 21.02 -48.17 38.64
N PRO A 567 21.72 -47.69 39.70
CA PRO A 567 21.28 -47.81 41.08
C PRO A 567 20.03 -46.94 41.39
N PRO A 568 19.29 -47.22 42.47
CA PRO A 568 18.05 -46.51 42.82
C PRO A 568 18.28 -45.13 43.48
N LEU A 569 17.25 -44.28 43.38
CA LEU A 569 17.13 -42.99 44.08
C LEU A 569 16.84 -43.19 45.59
N PRO A 570 17.37 -42.30 46.45
CA PRO A 570 16.76 -41.93 47.73
C PRO A 570 16.15 -40.51 47.71
N ASP A 571 15.18 -40.29 48.59
CA ASP A 571 14.25 -39.15 48.61
C ASP A 571 14.78 -37.79 49.16
N ALA A 572 13.86 -36.81 49.07
CA ALA A 572 13.60 -35.76 50.06
C ALA A 572 14.35 -34.40 49.99
N SER A 573 13.62 -33.43 49.39
CA SER A 573 13.26 -32.15 50.03
C SER A 573 14.34 -31.06 50.26
N PRO A 574 13.95 -29.77 50.44
CA PRO A 574 14.81 -28.65 50.05
C PRO A 574 15.39 -27.83 51.21
N SER A 575 16.54 -27.18 50.97
CA SER A 575 16.86 -25.86 51.54
C SER A 575 18.00 -25.10 50.83
N VAL A 576 17.91 -23.77 50.98
CA VAL A 576 18.70 -22.67 50.42
C VAL A 576 20.22 -22.78 50.63
N ILE A 577 21.01 -22.47 49.58
CA ILE A 577 22.33 -21.81 49.69
C ILE A 577 22.42 -20.69 48.64
N LEU A 578 22.95 -19.53 49.04
CA LEU A 578 23.26 -18.39 48.16
C LEU A 578 24.69 -18.48 47.62
N SER A 579 24.89 -18.20 46.33
CA SER A 579 26.18 -17.75 45.79
C SER A 579 25.99 -16.93 44.50
N VAL A 580 27.01 -16.15 44.14
CA VAL A 580 26.97 -15.10 43.11
C VAL A 580 27.74 -15.54 41.85
N GLY A 581 27.25 -15.11 40.67
CA GLY A 581 28.17 -14.72 39.59
C GLY A 581 28.68 -15.78 38.61
N LEU A 582 27.82 -16.67 38.11
CA LEU A 582 28.05 -17.33 36.80
C LEU A 582 26.77 -17.38 35.98
N SER A 583 26.83 -16.93 34.72
CA SER A 583 25.71 -16.90 33.77
C SER A 583 25.43 -18.28 33.17
N ALA A 584 25.09 -19.25 34.02
CA ALA A 584 24.57 -20.55 33.57
C ALA A 584 23.16 -20.37 33.02
N ILE A 585 22.94 -20.75 31.76
CA ILE A 585 21.63 -20.69 31.09
C ILE A 585 20.63 -21.52 31.89
N ARG A 586 19.70 -20.84 32.58
CA ARG A 586 18.63 -21.51 33.33
C ARG A 586 17.68 -22.17 32.33
N ILE A 587 17.51 -23.48 32.46
CA ILE A 587 16.47 -24.22 31.72
C ILE A 587 15.12 -23.69 32.20
N LYS A 588 14.46 -22.85 31.40
CA LYS A 588 13.13 -22.31 31.73
C LYS A 588 12.14 -23.46 31.90
N LYS A 589 11.22 -23.33 32.87
CA LYS A 589 10.20 -24.35 33.14
C LYS A 589 9.11 -24.29 32.05
N PRO A 590 8.60 -25.42 31.56
CA PRO A 590 7.46 -25.41 30.64
C PRO A 590 6.25 -24.70 31.24
N ILE A 591 5.68 -23.75 30.50
CA ILE A 591 4.42 -23.08 30.84
C ILE A 591 3.30 -24.12 30.84
N LYS A 592 2.43 -24.09 31.87
CA LYS A 592 1.24 -24.95 31.93
C LYS A 592 0.06 -24.25 31.29
N THR A 593 -0.41 -24.76 30.15
CA THR A 593 -1.66 -24.28 29.53
C THR A 593 -2.88 -24.98 30.13
N LYS A 594 -4.02 -24.30 30.12
CA LYS A 594 -5.36 -24.80 30.55
C LYS A 594 -5.97 -25.73 29.50
N PHE A 595 -5.69 -25.47 28.23
CA PHE A 595 -6.11 -26.23 27.06
C PHE A 595 -4.91 -26.69 26.22
N ARG A 596 -5.10 -27.77 25.47
CA ARG A 596 -4.13 -28.24 24.47
C ARG A 596 -4.23 -27.39 23.20
N LEU A 597 -3.19 -26.60 22.94
CA LEU A 597 -3.04 -25.74 21.76
C LEU A 597 -2.38 -26.50 20.58
N PRO A 598 -2.46 -25.97 19.34
CA PRO A 598 -1.64 -26.41 18.22
C PRO A 598 -0.15 -26.35 18.52
N VAL A 599 0.62 -27.28 17.95
CA VAL A 599 2.08 -27.22 18.00
C VAL A 599 2.57 -26.21 16.97
N PHE A 600 3.27 -25.18 17.43
CA PHE A 600 3.97 -24.24 16.54
C PHE A 600 5.29 -24.87 16.08
N ASN A 601 5.38 -25.24 14.79
CA ASN A 601 6.51 -25.96 14.21
C ASN A 601 7.72 -25.05 13.92
N TRP A 602 8.18 -24.28 14.91
CA TRP A 602 9.41 -23.51 14.82
C TRP A 602 10.67 -24.39 14.91
N THR A 603 11.75 -23.98 14.23
CA THR A 603 13.07 -24.60 14.39
C THR A 603 13.79 -23.95 15.56
N ALA A 604 13.54 -24.44 16.77
CA ALA A 604 14.11 -23.88 17.99
C ALA A 604 15.65 -23.97 18.03
N LEU A 605 16.30 -22.87 18.42
CA LEU A 605 17.74 -22.85 18.72
C LEU A 605 18.03 -23.71 19.95
N LYS A 606 19.10 -24.51 19.90
CA LYS A 606 19.59 -25.22 21.11
C LYS A 606 20.15 -24.19 22.10
N PRO A 607 20.09 -24.41 23.44
CA PRO A 607 20.60 -23.46 24.42
C PRO A 607 22.03 -22.98 24.15
N ASN A 608 22.91 -23.90 23.72
CA ASN A 608 24.30 -23.62 23.36
C ASN A 608 24.48 -22.66 22.16
N GLN A 609 23.42 -22.40 21.39
CA GLN A 609 23.40 -21.50 20.22
C GLN A 609 22.78 -20.13 20.53
N ILE A 610 22.21 -19.93 21.73
CA ILE A 610 21.52 -18.68 22.12
C ILE A 610 22.52 -17.62 22.57
N ASN A 611 23.61 -18.02 23.24
CA ASN A 611 24.60 -17.10 23.79
C ASN A 611 25.28 -16.27 22.69
N GLY A 612 25.18 -14.94 22.79
CA GLY A 612 25.64 -14.01 21.74
C GLY A 612 24.63 -13.74 20.60
N THR A 613 23.38 -14.19 20.73
CA THR A 613 22.27 -13.80 19.84
C THR A 613 21.31 -12.85 20.56
N VAL A 614 20.43 -12.17 19.80
CA VAL A 614 19.37 -11.30 20.36
C VAL A 614 18.45 -12.03 21.35
N PHE A 615 18.29 -13.35 21.23
CA PHE A 615 17.53 -14.19 22.17
C PHE A 615 18.20 -14.37 23.54
N ASN A 616 19.38 -13.78 23.75
CA ASN A 616 20.05 -13.66 25.05
C ASN A 616 19.72 -12.32 25.75
N GLU A 617 19.08 -11.37 25.05
CA GLU A 617 18.69 -10.04 25.55
C GLU A 617 17.16 -9.89 25.69
N ILE A 618 16.39 -10.71 24.97
CA ILE A 618 14.92 -10.77 25.06
C ILE A 618 14.50 -11.70 26.21
N ASP A 619 13.53 -11.25 27.01
CA ASP A 619 12.88 -12.05 28.05
C ASP A 619 11.36 -12.08 27.84
N ASP A 620 10.80 -13.29 27.75
CA ASP A 620 9.37 -13.53 27.53
C ASP A 620 8.51 -13.40 28.80
N GLU A 621 9.13 -13.44 29.99
CA GLU A 621 8.41 -13.45 31.27
C GLU A 621 7.56 -12.18 31.49
N ARG A 622 8.03 -11.00 31.06
CA ARG A 622 7.23 -9.76 31.11
C ARG A 622 6.06 -9.75 30.12
N VAL A 623 6.29 -10.26 28.90
CA VAL A 623 5.27 -10.28 27.84
C VAL A 623 4.13 -11.24 28.20
N LEU A 624 4.44 -12.32 28.94
CA LEU A 624 3.45 -13.26 29.48
C LEU A 624 2.57 -12.66 30.60
N GLU A 625 3.01 -11.59 31.28
CA GLU A 625 2.19 -10.86 32.26
C GLU A 625 1.27 -9.81 31.61
N GLU A 626 1.64 -9.27 30.45
CA GLU A 626 0.84 -8.28 29.69
C GLU A 626 -0.23 -8.92 28.79
N LEU A 627 -0.10 -10.20 28.43
CA LEU A 627 -1.00 -10.89 27.49
C LEU A 627 -2.21 -11.56 28.17
N ASP A 628 -3.38 -11.41 27.54
CA ASP A 628 -4.60 -12.17 27.87
C ASP A 628 -4.47 -13.63 27.39
N LEU A 629 -3.71 -14.42 28.15
CA LEU A 629 -3.45 -15.83 27.88
C LEU A 629 -4.72 -16.68 27.95
N GLU A 630 -5.70 -16.33 28.80
CA GLU A 630 -6.94 -17.11 28.91
C GLU A 630 -7.80 -16.99 27.64
N ARG A 631 -7.95 -15.79 27.08
CA ARG A 631 -8.61 -15.60 25.78
C ARG A 631 -7.81 -16.17 24.62
N PHE A 632 -6.48 -16.09 24.67
CA PHE A 632 -5.63 -16.74 23.66
C PHE A 632 -5.84 -18.26 23.64
N GLU A 633 -5.83 -18.91 24.81
CA GLU A 633 -6.12 -20.34 24.91
C GLU A 633 -7.56 -20.69 24.52
N GLU A 634 -8.55 -19.86 24.87
CA GLU A 634 -9.95 -20.02 24.48
C GLU A 634 -10.12 -20.03 22.94
N LEU A 635 -9.42 -19.15 22.24
CA LEU A 635 -9.46 -19.02 20.78
C LEU A 635 -8.65 -20.12 20.06
N PHE A 636 -7.49 -20.50 20.59
CA PHE A 636 -6.56 -21.43 19.93
C PHE A 636 -6.61 -22.86 20.47
N LYS A 637 -7.55 -23.24 21.35
CA LYS A 637 -7.70 -24.63 21.81
C LYS A 637 -8.02 -25.61 20.66
N THR A 638 -7.29 -26.73 20.62
CA THR A 638 -7.57 -27.82 19.68
C THR A 638 -8.87 -28.54 20.05
N ARG A 639 -9.54 -29.15 19.05
CA ARG A 639 -10.72 -30.01 19.25
C ARG A 639 -10.42 -31.32 20.01
N ALA A 640 -9.14 -31.63 20.25
CA ALA A 640 -8.66 -32.86 20.89
C ALA A 640 -8.07 -32.60 22.29
N GLN A 641 -8.90 -32.05 23.17
CA GLN A 641 -8.59 -31.98 24.61
C GLN A 641 -8.50 -33.40 25.18
N GLY A 642 -7.45 -33.68 25.95
CA GLY A 642 -7.25 -35.00 26.55
C GLY A 642 -8.21 -35.27 27.71
N PRO A 643 -8.38 -36.54 28.14
CA PRO A 643 -9.09 -36.84 29.37
C PRO A 643 -8.42 -36.16 30.57
N ILE A 644 -9.21 -35.58 31.46
CA ILE A 644 -8.74 -35.08 32.75
C ILE A 644 -8.26 -36.28 33.58
N VAL A 645 -7.10 -36.16 34.21
CA VAL A 645 -6.53 -37.22 35.06
C VAL A 645 -7.10 -37.09 36.47
N ASP A 646 -7.89 -38.08 36.88
CA ASP A 646 -8.17 -38.38 38.29
C ASP A 646 -8.34 -39.90 38.48
N VAL A 647 -8.10 -40.39 39.70
CA VAL A 647 -7.83 -41.79 40.00
C VAL A 647 -8.93 -42.41 40.87
N SER A 648 -9.96 -42.98 40.24
CA SER A 648 -10.80 -44.01 40.87
C SER A 648 -11.56 -44.90 39.88
N CYS A 649 -11.92 -46.10 40.34
CA CYS A 649 -12.76 -47.08 39.65
C CYS A 649 -14.25 -46.65 39.72
N THR A 650 -15.19 -47.03 38.85
CA THR A 650 -15.28 -48.11 37.84
C THR A 650 -16.17 -47.66 36.65
N LYS A 651 -16.04 -48.30 35.47
CA LYS A 651 -17.12 -49.05 34.79
C LYS A 651 -16.71 -49.58 33.41
N SER A 652 -17.35 -50.69 33.02
CA SER A 652 -17.00 -51.53 31.87
C SER A 652 -17.14 -50.82 30.51
N LYS A 653 -16.18 -51.08 29.62
CA LYS A 653 -16.42 -51.13 28.16
C LYS A 653 -16.07 -52.52 27.64
N VAL A 654 -16.95 -53.07 26.81
CA VAL A 654 -16.77 -54.39 26.20
C VAL A 654 -15.64 -54.34 25.19
N ALA A 655 -14.59 -55.11 25.42
CA ALA A 655 -13.51 -55.27 24.45
C ALA A 655 -14.01 -56.15 23.28
N GLN A 656 -14.23 -55.56 22.11
CA GLN A 656 -14.28 -56.34 20.88
C GLN A 656 -12.90 -56.96 20.64
N LYS A 657 -12.89 -58.26 20.36
CA LYS A 657 -11.72 -59.12 20.42
C LYS A 657 -10.84 -58.95 19.17
N ALA A 658 -10.02 -57.90 19.14
CA ALA A 658 -8.94 -57.80 18.17
C ALA A 658 -8.03 -59.03 18.29
N VAL A 659 -7.68 -59.62 17.15
CA VAL A 659 -6.74 -60.76 17.12
C VAL A 659 -5.34 -60.21 17.39
N ASN A 660 -4.65 -60.75 18.39
CA ASN A 660 -3.26 -60.39 18.69
C ASN A 660 -2.35 -60.85 17.55
N LYS A 661 -2.14 -59.98 16.56
CA LYS A 661 -1.12 -60.15 15.53
C LYS A 661 0.27 -59.94 16.15
N VAL A 662 1.23 -60.76 15.74
CA VAL A 662 2.64 -60.66 16.13
C VAL A 662 3.30 -59.55 15.32
N THR A 663 3.97 -58.63 16.00
CA THR A 663 4.79 -57.57 15.40
C THR A 663 6.26 -57.88 15.69
N LEU A 664 7.14 -57.72 14.69
CA LEU A 664 8.59 -57.99 14.79
C LEU A 664 9.43 -56.71 14.57
N LEU A 665 8.87 -55.74 13.85
CA LEU A 665 9.40 -54.37 13.70
C LEU A 665 9.21 -53.54 14.99
N ASP A 666 10.03 -52.50 15.17
CA ASP A 666 9.78 -51.48 16.20
C ASP A 666 8.42 -50.78 15.98
N ALA A 667 7.74 -50.42 17.08
CA ALA A 667 6.41 -49.83 17.06
C ALA A 667 6.34 -48.49 16.28
N ASN A 668 7.39 -47.66 16.33
CA ASN A 668 7.45 -46.41 15.57
C ASN A 668 7.75 -46.68 14.09
N ARG A 669 8.65 -47.62 13.79
CA ARG A 669 8.98 -48.00 12.41
C ARG A 669 7.80 -48.66 11.70
N SER A 670 7.11 -49.59 12.37
CA SER A 670 5.86 -50.20 11.91
C SER A 670 4.76 -49.14 11.68
N LYS A 671 4.50 -48.27 12.67
CA LYS A 671 3.54 -47.16 12.52
C LYS A 671 3.85 -46.22 11.36
N ASN A 672 5.11 -45.85 11.17
CA ASN A 672 5.51 -44.95 10.08
C ASN A 672 5.37 -45.64 8.71
N LEU A 673 5.71 -46.94 8.63
CA LEU A 673 5.48 -47.74 7.43
C LEU A 673 3.99 -47.86 7.11
N ALA A 674 3.13 -48.11 8.11
CA ALA A 674 1.68 -48.17 7.94
C ALA A 674 1.10 -46.86 7.37
N ILE A 675 1.62 -45.70 7.78
CA ILE A 675 1.23 -44.39 7.24
C ILE A 675 1.66 -44.26 5.77
N THR A 676 2.89 -44.66 5.43
CA THR A 676 3.39 -44.63 4.05
C THR A 676 2.61 -45.60 3.14
N LEU A 677 2.32 -46.83 3.58
CA LEU A 677 1.54 -47.80 2.82
C LEU A 677 0.09 -47.36 2.61
N ARG A 678 -0.53 -46.67 3.57
CA ARG A 678 -1.86 -46.05 3.39
C ARG A 678 -1.88 -44.96 2.32
N LYS A 679 -0.77 -44.24 2.09
CA LYS A 679 -0.65 -43.28 0.97
C LYS A 679 -0.63 -43.98 -0.40
N ALA A 680 -0.27 -45.26 -0.47
CA ALA A 680 -0.17 -46.02 -1.72
C ALA A 680 -1.53 -46.51 -2.27
N ASN A 681 -2.48 -46.78 -1.37
CA ASN A 681 -3.79 -47.38 -1.66
C ASN A 681 -3.73 -48.63 -2.57
N LYS A 682 -2.73 -49.50 -2.34
CA LYS A 682 -2.41 -50.71 -3.12
C LYS A 682 -2.10 -51.86 -2.17
N THR A 683 -2.26 -53.11 -2.63
CA THR A 683 -1.89 -54.27 -1.80
C THR A 683 -0.37 -54.40 -1.67
N THR A 684 0.08 -55.07 -0.60
CA THR A 684 1.50 -55.40 -0.38
C THR A 684 2.09 -56.15 -1.59
N GLU A 685 1.30 -57.07 -2.10
CA GLU A 685 1.64 -57.98 -3.18
C GLU A 685 1.65 -57.28 -4.55
N GLU A 686 0.82 -56.24 -4.76
CA GLU A 686 0.93 -55.33 -5.91
C GLU A 686 2.20 -54.49 -5.87
N ILE A 687 2.52 -53.87 -4.72
CA ILE A 687 3.70 -53.01 -4.57
C ILE A 687 4.97 -53.82 -4.87
N CYS A 688 5.09 -55.03 -4.33
CA CYS A 688 6.24 -55.90 -4.60
C CYS A 688 6.35 -56.27 -6.09
N LYS A 689 5.24 -56.70 -6.73
CA LYS A 689 5.22 -57.05 -8.16
C LYS A 689 5.52 -55.86 -9.07
N ALA A 690 5.11 -54.65 -8.69
CA ALA A 690 5.40 -53.44 -9.45
C ALA A 690 6.89 -53.06 -9.39
N ILE A 691 7.55 -53.26 -8.24
CA ILE A 691 9.01 -53.09 -8.10
C ILE A 691 9.76 -54.14 -8.93
N GLU A 692 9.31 -55.41 -8.90
CA GLU A 692 9.91 -56.50 -9.69
C GLU A 692 9.77 -56.31 -11.22
N LYS A 693 8.78 -55.54 -11.67
CA LYS A 693 8.49 -55.27 -13.08
C LYS A 693 8.88 -53.88 -13.57
N PHE A 694 9.39 -53.01 -12.69
CA PHE A 694 9.68 -51.60 -12.98
C PHE A 694 8.44 -50.82 -13.49
N ASP A 695 7.26 -51.07 -12.89
CA ASP A 695 6.00 -50.45 -13.29
C ASP A 695 5.81 -49.05 -12.69
N LEU A 696 6.28 -48.06 -13.43
CA LEU A 696 6.17 -46.62 -13.14
C LEU A 696 4.72 -46.11 -13.08
N LYS A 697 3.77 -46.78 -13.74
CA LYS A 697 2.34 -46.42 -13.68
C LYS A 697 1.69 -46.96 -12.42
N ALA A 698 2.20 -48.07 -11.91
CA ALA A 698 1.77 -48.63 -10.63
C ALA A 698 2.43 -47.97 -9.40
N LEU A 699 3.56 -47.27 -9.55
CA LEU A 699 4.33 -46.68 -8.45
C LEU A 699 4.79 -45.23 -8.74
N PRO A 700 4.10 -44.21 -8.21
CA PRO A 700 4.55 -42.81 -8.29
C PRO A 700 5.90 -42.58 -7.60
N VAL A 701 6.75 -41.72 -8.15
CA VAL A 701 8.13 -41.54 -7.65
C VAL A 701 8.17 -41.05 -6.20
N ASP A 702 7.33 -40.07 -5.81
CA ASP A 702 7.09 -39.65 -4.42
C ASP A 702 6.95 -40.82 -3.44
N PHE A 703 6.21 -41.86 -3.86
CA PHE A 703 5.93 -43.01 -3.03
C PHE A 703 7.15 -43.94 -2.96
N VAL A 704 7.86 -44.13 -4.07
CA VAL A 704 9.12 -44.90 -4.13
C VAL A 704 10.19 -44.24 -3.24
N GLU A 705 10.36 -42.92 -3.32
CA GLU A 705 11.30 -42.16 -2.46
C GLU A 705 10.91 -42.20 -0.97
N CYS A 706 9.61 -42.12 -0.65
CA CYS A 706 9.15 -42.34 0.71
C CYS A 706 9.46 -43.78 1.19
N LEU A 707 9.26 -44.77 0.32
CA LEU A 707 9.45 -46.19 0.62
C LEU A 707 10.94 -46.59 0.72
N MET A 708 11.85 -45.89 0.05
CA MET A 708 13.32 -46.05 0.22
C MET A 708 13.78 -45.84 1.67
N ARG A 709 13.07 -45.02 2.45
CA ARG A 709 13.34 -44.80 3.89
C ARG A 709 13.00 -46.03 4.76
N PHE A 710 12.27 -46.99 4.19
CA PHE A 710 11.85 -48.24 4.83
C PHE A 710 12.55 -49.47 4.24
N LEU A 711 13.66 -49.32 3.51
CA LEU A 711 14.50 -50.45 3.10
C LEU A 711 14.81 -51.34 4.33
N PRO A 712 14.63 -52.68 4.25
CA PRO A 712 14.87 -53.57 5.38
C PRO A 712 16.33 -53.60 5.81
N THR A 713 16.59 -53.39 7.10
CA THR A 713 17.94 -53.53 7.65
C THR A 713 18.30 -55.01 7.81
N GLU A 714 19.58 -55.37 7.78
CA GLU A 714 19.99 -56.77 7.92
C GLU A 714 19.48 -57.43 9.21
N ALA A 715 19.33 -56.67 10.30
CA ALA A 715 18.80 -57.17 11.56
C ALA A 715 17.34 -57.59 11.42
N GLU A 716 16.51 -56.74 10.81
CA GLU A 716 15.09 -57.03 10.53
C GLU A 716 14.95 -58.22 9.58
N VAL A 717 15.76 -58.27 8.52
CA VAL A 717 15.76 -59.40 7.57
C VAL A 717 16.14 -60.72 8.25
N LYS A 718 17.06 -60.70 9.22
CA LYS A 718 17.42 -61.89 10.02
C LYS A 718 16.26 -62.36 10.90
N VAL A 719 15.55 -61.43 11.56
CA VAL A 719 14.37 -61.75 12.41
C VAL A 719 13.19 -62.27 11.55
N LEU A 720 12.84 -61.57 10.48
CA LEU A 720 11.75 -61.93 9.57
C LEU A 720 11.97 -63.31 8.91
N ARG A 721 13.19 -63.58 8.43
CA ARG A 721 13.55 -64.89 7.84
C ARG A 721 13.64 -66.00 8.89
N GLN A 722 13.95 -65.71 10.15
CA GLN A 722 13.90 -66.70 11.22
C GLN A 722 12.45 -67.08 11.58
N TYR A 723 11.53 -66.09 11.66
CA TYR A 723 10.11 -66.34 11.88
C TYR A 723 9.50 -67.21 10.77
N GLU A 724 9.85 -66.95 9.51
CA GLU A 724 9.46 -67.80 8.37
C GLU A 724 10.07 -69.21 8.44
N ARG A 725 11.37 -69.32 8.77
CA ARG A 725 12.07 -70.62 8.92
C ARG A 725 11.44 -71.51 9.99
N GLU A 726 10.92 -70.92 11.07
CA GLU A 726 10.21 -71.63 12.14
C GLU A 726 8.79 -72.10 11.74
N ARG A 727 8.37 -71.88 10.48
CA ARG A 727 7.04 -72.25 9.93
C ARG A 727 5.87 -71.71 10.75
N ARG A 728 6.05 -70.56 11.40
CA ARG A 728 4.97 -69.87 12.11
C ARG A 728 3.95 -69.32 11.10
N PRO A 729 2.64 -69.34 11.40
CA PRO A 729 1.60 -68.92 10.47
C PRO A 729 1.74 -67.43 10.12
N LEU A 730 1.98 -67.13 8.84
CA LEU A 730 2.21 -65.77 8.35
C LEU A 730 0.96 -64.88 8.47
N ASP A 731 -0.24 -65.46 8.52
CA ASP A 731 -1.51 -64.75 8.75
C ASP A 731 -1.62 -64.13 10.15
N GLN A 732 -0.76 -64.56 11.08
CA GLN A 732 -0.66 -63.99 12.43
C GLN A 732 0.31 -62.81 12.52
N LEU A 733 1.08 -62.48 11.47
CA LEU A 733 1.90 -61.27 11.46
C LEU A 733 1.04 -60.00 11.27
N ALA A 734 1.53 -58.87 11.77
CA ALA A 734 1.00 -57.56 11.36
C ALA A 734 1.19 -57.34 9.84
N GLU A 735 0.37 -56.47 9.25
CA GLU A 735 0.38 -56.28 7.80
C GLU A 735 1.67 -55.57 7.34
N GLU A 736 2.25 -54.76 8.22
CA GLU A 736 3.53 -54.08 8.11
C GLU A 736 4.72 -55.06 8.16
N ASP A 737 4.67 -56.06 9.03
CA ASP A 737 5.68 -57.13 9.09
C ASP A 737 5.57 -58.08 7.88
N ARG A 738 4.34 -58.40 7.44
CA ARG A 738 4.11 -59.17 6.21
C ARG A 738 4.61 -58.42 4.98
N PHE A 739 4.42 -57.10 4.94
CA PHE A 739 5.04 -56.23 3.93
C PHE A 739 6.56 -56.33 3.98
N MET A 740 7.19 -56.08 5.13
CA MET A 740 8.66 -56.10 5.22
C MET A 740 9.26 -57.48 4.90
N LEU A 741 8.59 -58.58 5.24
CA LEU A 741 8.99 -59.92 4.84
C LEU A 741 9.01 -60.07 3.31
N LEU A 742 7.92 -59.71 2.62
CA LEU A 742 7.81 -59.81 1.16
C LEU A 742 8.76 -58.83 0.44
N PHE A 743 8.85 -57.60 0.93
CA PHE A 743 9.78 -56.57 0.46
C PHE A 743 11.24 -57.06 0.57
N SER A 744 11.61 -57.74 1.67
CA SER A 744 12.94 -58.34 1.86
C SER A 744 13.27 -59.59 1.03
N LYS A 745 12.30 -60.08 0.24
CA LYS A 745 12.51 -61.17 -0.73
C LYS A 745 12.78 -60.65 -2.15
N ILE A 746 12.48 -59.39 -2.44
CA ILE A 746 12.76 -58.76 -3.74
C ILE A 746 14.28 -58.73 -3.94
N GLU A 747 14.76 -59.41 -4.98
CA GLU A 747 16.18 -59.45 -5.28
C GLU A 747 16.70 -58.05 -5.67
N ARG A 748 17.87 -57.67 -5.13
CA ARG A 748 18.54 -56.39 -5.40
C ARG A 748 17.63 -55.17 -5.24
N LEU A 749 16.74 -55.23 -4.23
CA LEU A 749 15.73 -54.24 -3.89
C LEU A 749 16.26 -52.79 -3.96
N THR A 750 17.37 -52.48 -3.29
CA THR A 750 17.94 -51.12 -3.26
C THR A 750 18.28 -50.61 -4.66
N GLN A 751 18.84 -51.46 -5.52
CA GLN A 751 19.15 -51.10 -6.91
C GLN A 751 17.87 -50.92 -7.73
N ARG A 752 16.88 -51.81 -7.56
CA ARG A 752 15.57 -51.69 -8.26
C ARG A 752 14.83 -50.40 -7.87
N MET A 753 14.79 -50.06 -6.58
CA MET A 753 14.19 -48.81 -6.09
C MET A 753 14.89 -47.58 -6.68
N ASN A 754 16.23 -47.53 -6.61
CA ASN A 754 17.01 -46.42 -7.18
C ASN A 754 16.78 -46.27 -8.69
N ILE A 755 16.66 -47.38 -9.43
CA ILE A 755 16.36 -47.38 -10.87
C ILE A 755 14.95 -46.86 -11.15
N ILE A 756 13.93 -47.24 -10.38
CA ILE A 756 12.56 -46.75 -10.55
C ILE A 756 12.49 -45.24 -10.33
N THR A 757 13.11 -44.73 -9.26
CA THR A 757 13.22 -43.28 -9.01
C THR A 757 13.97 -42.55 -10.13
N PHE A 758 15.08 -43.12 -10.60
CA PHE A 758 15.84 -42.52 -11.71
C PHE A 758 15.02 -42.43 -13.00
N VAL A 759 14.40 -43.54 -13.42
CA VAL A 759 13.65 -43.62 -14.67
C VAL A 759 12.44 -42.67 -14.66
N GLY A 760 11.76 -42.55 -13.51
CA GLY A 760 10.68 -41.58 -13.34
C GLY A 760 11.16 -40.14 -13.46
N ASN A 761 12.23 -39.77 -12.73
CA ASN A 761 12.71 -38.38 -12.69
C ASN A 761 13.56 -37.98 -13.92
N PHE A 762 13.96 -38.92 -14.80
CA PHE A 762 14.88 -38.65 -15.92
C PHE A 762 14.34 -37.58 -16.88
N SER A 763 13.08 -37.70 -17.31
CA SER A 763 12.45 -36.75 -18.24
C SER A 763 12.48 -35.32 -17.69
N ASP A 764 12.06 -35.15 -16.44
CA ASP A 764 11.91 -33.84 -15.84
C ASP A 764 13.28 -33.20 -15.53
N ASN A 765 14.27 -34.01 -15.13
CA ASN A 765 15.66 -33.57 -15.01
C ASN A 765 16.24 -33.11 -16.37
N VAL A 766 16.01 -33.85 -17.45
CA VAL A 766 16.45 -33.43 -18.80
C VAL A 766 15.76 -32.12 -19.21
N ASN A 767 14.45 -32.00 -18.98
CA ASN A 767 13.66 -30.81 -19.29
C ASN A 767 14.09 -29.58 -18.45
N MET A 768 14.54 -29.78 -17.20
CA MET A 768 15.04 -28.73 -16.32
C MET A 768 16.48 -28.29 -16.65
N LEU A 769 17.36 -29.23 -17.04
CA LEU A 769 18.79 -28.95 -17.26
C LEU A 769 19.07 -28.43 -18.68
N THR A 770 18.34 -28.91 -19.70
CA THR A 770 18.51 -28.48 -21.10
C THR A 770 18.42 -26.96 -21.33
N PRO A 771 17.38 -26.24 -20.84
CA PRO A 771 17.29 -24.79 -21.06
C PRO A 771 18.40 -24.01 -20.33
N GLN A 772 18.85 -24.49 -19.16
CA GLN A 772 19.96 -23.86 -18.43
C GLN A 772 21.28 -23.96 -19.21
N LEU A 773 21.56 -25.13 -19.81
CA LEU A 773 22.72 -25.32 -20.68
C LEU A 773 22.62 -24.48 -21.96
N ASN A 774 21.47 -24.49 -22.63
CA ASN A 774 21.26 -23.68 -23.84
C ASN A 774 21.39 -22.17 -23.55
N ALA A 775 20.90 -21.68 -22.41
CA ALA A 775 21.08 -20.28 -21.99
C ALA A 775 22.55 -19.95 -21.77
N ILE A 776 23.33 -20.80 -21.08
CA ILE A 776 24.77 -20.61 -20.91
C ILE A 776 25.50 -20.60 -22.26
N ILE A 777 25.17 -21.52 -23.19
CA ILE A 777 25.80 -21.57 -24.53
C ILE A 777 25.50 -20.29 -25.31
N ALA A 778 24.22 -19.92 -25.45
CA ALA A 778 23.81 -18.77 -26.24
C ALA A 778 24.31 -17.44 -25.64
N ALA A 779 24.26 -17.27 -24.32
CA ALA A 779 24.80 -16.08 -23.66
C ALA A 779 26.33 -16.00 -23.77
N SER A 780 27.05 -17.12 -23.58
CA SER A 780 28.51 -17.13 -23.68
C SER A 780 29.01 -16.88 -25.10
N ALA A 781 28.35 -17.47 -26.10
CA ALA A 781 28.69 -17.28 -27.51
C ALA A 781 28.39 -15.84 -27.96
N SER A 782 27.16 -15.35 -27.74
CA SER A 782 26.72 -14.05 -28.23
C SER A 782 27.41 -12.85 -27.56
N VAL A 783 27.70 -12.93 -26.25
CA VAL A 783 28.53 -11.92 -25.54
C VAL A 783 29.98 -11.92 -26.05
N LYS A 784 30.51 -13.07 -26.49
CA LYS A 784 31.86 -13.18 -27.05
C LYS A 784 31.95 -12.73 -28.51
N SER A 785 30.89 -12.95 -29.31
CA SER A 785 30.87 -12.70 -30.75
C SER A 785 30.42 -11.27 -31.12
N SER A 786 29.61 -10.60 -30.29
CA SER A 786 29.05 -9.27 -30.58
C SER A 786 30.11 -8.21 -30.95
N PRO A 787 30.15 -7.74 -32.21
CA PRO A 787 31.03 -6.64 -32.61
C PRO A 787 30.61 -5.31 -31.98
N LYS A 788 29.30 -5.10 -31.72
CA LYS A 788 28.80 -3.85 -31.15
C LYS A 788 29.18 -3.69 -29.69
N LEU A 789 29.12 -4.76 -28.90
CA LEU A 789 29.61 -4.77 -27.51
C LEU A 789 31.09 -4.41 -27.46
N LYS A 790 31.91 -5.02 -28.33
CA LYS A 790 33.34 -4.70 -28.45
C LYS A 790 33.57 -3.22 -28.77
N LYS A 791 32.80 -2.64 -29.70
CA LYS A 791 32.90 -1.21 -30.06
C LYS A 791 32.44 -0.29 -28.92
N MET A 792 31.40 -0.66 -28.18
CA MET A 792 30.93 0.06 -26.99
C MET A 792 32.01 0.11 -25.90
N LEU A 793 32.68 -1.02 -25.64
CA LEU A 793 33.79 -1.11 -24.69
C LEU A 793 35.03 -0.33 -25.16
N GLU A 794 35.29 -0.25 -26.46
CA GLU A 794 36.34 0.60 -27.05
C GLU A 794 36.07 2.11 -26.79
N ILE A 795 34.81 2.56 -26.93
CA ILE A 795 34.39 3.94 -26.62
C ILE A 795 34.60 4.24 -25.12
N ILE A 796 34.21 3.30 -24.24
CA ILE A 796 34.43 3.41 -22.79
C ILE A 796 35.92 3.46 -22.45
N LEU A 797 36.75 2.64 -23.10
CA LEU A 797 38.20 2.64 -22.93
C LEU A 797 38.84 3.96 -23.39
N ALA A 798 38.39 4.52 -24.52
CA ALA A 798 38.89 5.79 -25.04
C ALA A 798 38.57 6.97 -24.10
N LEU A 799 37.31 7.08 -23.64
CA LEU A 799 36.89 8.10 -22.69
C LEU A 799 37.56 7.92 -21.32
N GLY A 800 37.61 6.68 -20.81
CA GLY A 800 38.26 6.33 -19.55
C GLY A 800 39.74 6.65 -19.55
N ASN A 801 40.45 6.37 -20.65
CA ASN A 801 41.85 6.81 -20.83
C ASN A 801 41.96 8.33 -20.84
N TYR A 802 41.19 9.04 -21.68
CA TYR A 802 41.25 10.50 -21.79
C TYR A 802 41.06 11.22 -20.44
N MET A 803 40.19 10.68 -19.56
CA MET A 803 39.98 11.20 -18.21
C MET A 803 41.10 10.89 -17.22
N ASN A 804 41.89 9.82 -17.42
CA ASN A 804 42.89 9.32 -16.47
C ASN A 804 44.36 9.54 -16.89
N SER A 805 44.66 9.77 -18.18
CA SER A 805 46.02 9.82 -18.73
C SER A 805 46.98 10.72 -17.95
N SER A 806 46.51 11.87 -17.48
CA SER A 806 47.33 12.89 -16.79
C SER A 806 47.71 12.55 -15.35
N LYS A 807 47.12 11.50 -14.75
CA LYS A 807 47.36 11.13 -13.33
C LYS A 807 47.62 9.63 -13.10
N ARG A 808 47.16 8.76 -14.00
CA ARG A 808 47.26 7.29 -13.88
C ARG A 808 47.83 6.61 -15.13
N GLY A 809 48.23 7.39 -16.14
CA GLY A 809 48.67 6.88 -17.43
C GLY A 809 47.53 6.32 -18.28
N CYS A 810 47.88 5.68 -19.40
CA CYS A 810 46.94 5.02 -20.30
C CYS A 810 46.97 3.50 -20.08
N VAL A 811 45.81 2.85 -20.22
CA VAL A 811 45.64 1.39 -20.14
C VAL A 811 45.07 0.82 -21.43
N TYR A 812 45.38 -0.44 -21.72
CA TYR A 812 44.90 -1.16 -22.91
C TYR A 812 43.56 -1.88 -22.70
N GLY A 813 43.01 -1.87 -21.48
CA GLY A 813 41.76 -2.52 -21.11
C GLY A 813 41.41 -2.29 -19.64
N PHE A 814 40.22 -2.70 -19.22
CA PHE A 814 39.73 -2.59 -17.84
C PHE A 814 38.99 -3.86 -17.43
N LYS A 815 38.88 -4.09 -16.11
CA LYS A 815 38.10 -5.21 -15.52
C LYS A 815 36.60 -4.93 -15.62
N LEU A 816 35.78 -5.95 -15.89
CA LEU A 816 34.33 -5.82 -16.16
C LEU A 816 33.56 -5.02 -15.09
N GLN A 817 33.93 -5.16 -13.82
CA GLN A 817 33.35 -4.42 -12.69
C GLN A 817 33.41 -2.90 -12.85
N SER A 818 34.30 -2.39 -13.71
CA SER A 818 34.42 -0.95 -14.02
C SER A 818 33.19 -0.37 -14.72
N LEU A 819 32.33 -1.22 -15.31
CA LEU A 819 31.10 -0.78 -15.97
C LEU A 819 30.07 -0.19 -14.98
N ASP A 820 30.07 -0.66 -13.73
CA ASP A 820 29.17 -0.14 -12.68
C ASP A 820 29.49 1.34 -12.36
N LEU A 821 30.78 1.70 -12.40
CA LEU A 821 31.29 3.05 -12.04
C LEU A 821 30.93 4.14 -13.06
N LEU A 822 30.32 3.78 -14.20
CA LEU A 822 29.83 4.71 -15.22
C LEU A 822 28.58 5.50 -14.77
N LEU A 823 27.88 5.00 -13.75
CA LEU A 823 26.77 5.70 -13.07
C LEU A 823 27.28 6.67 -11.98
N ASP A 824 28.29 6.26 -11.22
CA ASP A 824 28.87 7.07 -10.12
C ASP A 824 29.60 8.31 -10.64
N THR A 825 30.22 8.20 -11.82
CA THR A 825 30.95 9.29 -12.46
C THR A 825 29.97 10.33 -13.01
N LYS A 826 29.79 11.46 -12.32
CA LYS A 826 28.84 12.52 -12.70
C LYS A 826 29.51 13.73 -13.35
N SER A 827 28.75 14.40 -14.20
CA SER A 827 29.02 15.74 -14.74
C SER A 827 29.23 16.80 -13.65
N THR A 828 29.93 17.89 -13.98
CA THR A 828 30.26 18.98 -13.04
C THR A 828 29.02 19.65 -12.43
N ASP A 829 27.94 19.79 -13.21
CA ASP A 829 26.65 20.32 -12.74
C ASP A 829 25.72 19.25 -12.13
N ARG A 830 26.20 17.99 -12.08
CA ARG A 830 25.53 16.80 -11.55
C ARG A 830 24.23 16.40 -12.26
N LYS A 831 23.89 16.98 -13.41
CA LYS A 831 22.63 16.68 -14.14
C LYS A 831 22.63 15.37 -14.93
N MET A 832 23.81 14.86 -15.27
CA MET A 832 23.98 13.60 -16.00
C MET A 832 25.18 12.78 -15.51
N THR A 833 25.20 11.49 -15.82
CA THR A 833 26.32 10.56 -15.54
C THR A 833 27.20 10.37 -16.79
N LEU A 834 28.37 9.75 -16.63
CA LEU A 834 29.22 9.36 -17.77
C LEU A 834 28.49 8.39 -18.71
N LEU A 835 27.68 7.47 -18.16
CA LEU A 835 26.84 6.57 -18.97
C LEU A 835 25.81 7.33 -19.83
N HIS A 836 25.18 8.37 -19.28
CA HIS A 836 24.30 9.26 -20.05
C HIS A 836 25.04 9.95 -21.20
N TYR A 837 26.26 10.44 -20.94
CA TYR A 837 27.07 11.10 -21.97
C TYR A 837 27.52 10.12 -23.07
N ILE A 838 27.87 8.88 -22.71
CA ILE A 838 28.15 7.81 -23.67
C ILE A 838 26.91 7.51 -24.53
N ALA A 839 25.72 7.42 -23.92
CA ALA A 839 24.47 7.19 -24.66
C ALA A 839 24.14 8.31 -25.67
N LEU A 840 24.45 9.58 -25.33
CA LEU A 840 24.36 10.69 -26.29
C LEU A 840 25.35 10.52 -27.45
N ILE A 841 26.64 10.28 -27.17
CA ILE A 841 27.67 10.07 -28.20
C ILE A 841 27.31 8.89 -29.11
N VAL A 842 26.80 7.78 -28.55
CA VAL A 842 26.35 6.62 -29.34
C VAL A 842 25.20 7.03 -30.25
N LYS A 843 24.16 7.70 -29.73
CA LYS A 843 23.02 8.13 -30.53
C LYS A 843 23.37 9.13 -31.64
N GLU A 844 24.35 10.00 -31.41
CA GLU A 844 24.78 11.03 -32.37
C GLU A 844 25.81 10.55 -33.41
N LYS A 845 26.76 9.67 -33.03
CA LYS A 845 27.93 9.32 -33.86
C LYS A 845 28.03 7.84 -34.24
N TYR A 846 27.33 6.97 -33.52
CA TYR A 846 27.42 5.51 -33.66
C TYR A 846 26.02 4.88 -33.54
N SER A 847 25.04 5.39 -34.28
CA SER A 847 23.62 5.01 -34.14
C SER A 847 23.37 3.50 -34.31
N GLU A 848 24.20 2.82 -35.10
CA GLU A 848 24.27 1.36 -35.24
C GLU A 848 24.53 0.61 -33.92
N LEU A 849 25.20 1.22 -32.94
CA LEU A 849 25.47 0.69 -31.61
C LEU A 849 24.34 0.97 -30.62
N ALA A 850 23.36 1.83 -30.95
CA ALA A 850 22.30 2.21 -30.01
C ALA A 850 21.47 0.99 -29.52
N ASN A 851 21.42 -0.08 -30.32
CA ASN A 851 20.78 -1.35 -30.02
C ASN A 851 21.79 -2.51 -29.80
N PHE A 852 23.02 -2.25 -29.35
CA PHE A 852 24.05 -3.29 -29.14
C PHE A 852 23.55 -4.46 -28.27
N TYR A 853 22.70 -4.18 -27.30
CA TYR A 853 22.13 -5.17 -26.38
C TYR A 853 21.22 -6.21 -27.07
N ASN A 854 20.75 -5.95 -28.30
CA ASN A 854 20.00 -6.95 -29.08
C ASN A 854 20.91 -8.07 -29.63
N GLU A 855 22.24 -7.92 -29.60
CA GLU A 855 23.17 -9.00 -29.95
C GLU A 855 23.46 -9.93 -28.76
N LEU A 856 23.10 -9.54 -27.52
CA LEU A 856 23.41 -10.28 -26.29
C LEU A 856 22.19 -11.09 -25.85
N HIS A 857 22.15 -12.37 -26.21
CA HIS A 857 20.98 -13.23 -26.03
C HIS A 857 21.02 -13.97 -24.69
N PHE A 858 19.89 -13.99 -23.97
CA PHE A 858 19.67 -14.80 -22.74
C PHE A 858 20.66 -14.58 -21.59
N VAL A 859 21.37 -13.46 -21.56
CA VAL A 859 22.35 -13.11 -20.50
C VAL A 859 21.70 -12.98 -19.11
N ASP A 860 20.43 -12.62 -19.06
CA ASP A 860 19.57 -12.60 -17.87
C ASP A 860 19.25 -14.02 -17.36
N LYS A 861 18.86 -14.93 -18.26
CA LYS A 861 18.54 -16.32 -17.91
C LYS A 861 19.82 -17.07 -17.54
N ALA A 862 20.92 -16.84 -18.25
CA ALA A 862 22.26 -17.37 -17.93
C ALA A 862 22.82 -16.87 -16.58
N ALA A 863 22.47 -15.65 -16.16
CA ALA A 863 22.86 -15.11 -14.85
C ALA A 863 22.21 -15.87 -13.67
N ALA A 864 21.08 -16.54 -13.87
CA ALA A 864 20.42 -17.35 -12.84
C ALA A 864 20.99 -18.78 -12.71
N VAL A 865 21.80 -19.24 -13.67
CA VAL A 865 22.24 -20.65 -13.75
C VAL A 865 23.47 -20.92 -12.87
N SER A 866 23.33 -21.90 -11.97
CA SER A 866 24.47 -22.48 -11.25
C SER A 866 25.11 -23.59 -12.09
N LEU A 867 26.03 -23.20 -12.99
CA LEU A 867 26.68 -24.13 -13.93
C LEU A 867 27.38 -25.30 -13.23
N GLU A 868 28.00 -25.10 -12.07
CA GLU A 868 28.64 -26.19 -11.30
C GLU A 868 27.63 -27.26 -10.88
N ASN A 869 26.45 -26.85 -10.40
CA ASN A 869 25.37 -27.78 -10.04
C ASN A 869 24.84 -28.51 -11.28
N VAL A 870 24.58 -27.78 -12.38
CA VAL A 870 24.13 -28.38 -13.64
C VAL A 870 25.13 -29.41 -14.17
N LEU A 871 26.44 -29.15 -14.07
CA LEU A 871 27.50 -30.10 -14.44
C LEU A 871 27.64 -31.26 -13.44
N LEU A 872 27.23 -31.12 -12.17
CA LEU A 872 27.10 -32.23 -11.22
C LEU A 872 25.90 -33.11 -11.57
N ASP A 873 24.73 -32.50 -11.78
CA ASP A 873 23.47 -33.21 -12.07
C ASP A 873 23.56 -34.02 -13.37
N VAL A 874 24.17 -33.46 -14.44
CA VAL A 874 24.43 -34.19 -15.68
C VAL A 874 25.39 -35.38 -15.49
N ARG A 875 26.33 -35.31 -14.52
CA ARG A 875 27.22 -36.43 -14.17
C ARG A 875 26.50 -37.50 -13.33
N GLU A 876 25.58 -37.13 -12.44
CA GLU A 876 24.73 -38.10 -11.75
C GLU A 876 23.72 -38.75 -12.69
N LEU A 877 23.18 -38.03 -13.68
CA LEU A 877 22.39 -38.61 -14.78
C LEU A 877 23.20 -39.65 -15.58
N GLY A 878 24.48 -39.37 -15.86
CA GLY A 878 25.41 -40.35 -16.43
C GLY A 878 25.54 -41.62 -15.58
N LYS A 879 25.86 -41.47 -14.29
CA LYS A 879 26.03 -42.60 -13.36
C LYS A 879 24.76 -43.44 -13.19
N GLY A 880 23.59 -42.80 -13.17
CA GLY A 880 22.31 -43.50 -13.06
C GLY A 880 21.95 -44.29 -14.33
N MET A 881 22.28 -43.76 -15.52
CA MET A 881 22.15 -44.52 -16.76
C MET A 881 23.12 -45.71 -16.80
N ASP A 882 24.37 -45.56 -16.34
CA ASP A 882 25.31 -46.68 -16.20
C ASP A 882 24.86 -47.73 -15.18
N LEU A 883 24.14 -47.34 -14.12
CA LEU A 883 23.51 -48.28 -13.18
C LEU A 883 22.41 -49.10 -13.88
N ILE A 884 21.57 -48.47 -14.71
CA ILE A 884 20.54 -49.16 -15.50
C ILE A 884 21.18 -50.07 -16.55
N ARG A 885 22.19 -49.58 -17.28
CA ARG A 885 22.95 -50.34 -18.28
C ARG A 885 23.57 -51.60 -17.66
N ARG A 886 24.08 -51.50 -16.43
CA ARG A 886 24.58 -52.62 -15.62
C ARG A 886 23.48 -53.57 -15.17
N GLU A 887 22.30 -53.08 -14.82
CA GLU A 887 21.14 -53.93 -14.48
C GLU A 887 20.64 -54.72 -15.69
N CYS A 888 20.45 -54.06 -16.83
CA CYS A 888 20.06 -54.66 -18.11
C CYS A 888 21.06 -55.70 -18.66
N SER A 889 22.33 -55.63 -18.21
CA SER A 889 23.38 -56.58 -18.56
C SER A 889 23.37 -57.84 -17.68
N LEU A 890 22.73 -57.78 -16.51
CA LEU A 890 22.61 -58.88 -15.55
C LEU A 890 21.22 -59.55 -15.61
N HIS A 891 20.18 -58.79 -15.95
CA HIS A 891 18.79 -59.25 -16.02
C HIS A 891 18.09 -58.74 -17.28
N ASP A 892 17.40 -59.61 -18.01
CA ASP A 892 16.67 -59.21 -19.22
C ASP A 892 15.33 -58.54 -18.87
N HIS A 893 15.35 -57.20 -18.81
CA HIS A 893 14.19 -56.38 -18.57
C HIS A 893 13.86 -55.52 -19.80
N SER A 894 12.83 -55.94 -20.56
CA SER A 894 12.38 -55.26 -21.79
C SER A 894 12.02 -53.78 -21.58
N VAL A 895 11.40 -53.44 -20.45
CA VAL A 895 11.05 -52.07 -20.07
C VAL A 895 12.30 -51.19 -19.95
N LEU A 896 13.34 -51.67 -19.25
CA LEU A 896 14.58 -50.94 -19.07
C LEU A 896 15.40 -50.87 -20.37
N LYS A 897 15.42 -51.94 -21.19
CA LYS A 897 16.04 -51.91 -22.53
C LYS A 897 15.39 -50.86 -23.43
N GLY A 898 14.05 -50.76 -23.44
CA GLY A 898 13.31 -49.74 -24.18
C GLY A 898 13.57 -48.32 -23.67
N PHE A 899 13.61 -48.12 -22.35
CA PHE A 899 13.98 -46.84 -21.75
C PHE A 899 15.39 -46.41 -22.16
N VAL A 900 16.40 -47.29 -22.01
CA VAL A 900 17.78 -46.99 -22.43
C VAL A 900 17.81 -46.62 -23.91
N GLN A 901 17.18 -47.40 -24.80
CA GLN A 901 17.20 -47.09 -26.25
C GLN A 901 16.63 -45.72 -26.61
N ALA A 902 15.64 -45.20 -25.87
CA ALA A 902 15.16 -43.83 -26.06
C ALA A 902 16.10 -42.80 -25.42
N SER A 903 16.43 -42.99 -24.14
CA SER A 903 17.07 -41.99 -23.28
C SER A 903 18.58 -41.88 -23.42
N ASP A 904 19.28 -42.91 -23.91
CA ASP A 904 20.73 -42.86 -24.18
C ASP A 904 21.04 -41.69 -25.14
N SER A 905 20.25 -41.53 -26.20
CA SER A 905 20.40 -40.43 -27.17
C SER A 905 20.18 -39.03 -26.58
N GLN A 906 19.25 -38.88 -25.63
CA GLN A 906 18.96 -37.62 -24.95
C GLN A 906 20.07 -37.27 -23.95
N LEU A 907 20.55 -38.25 -23.21
CA LEU A 907 21.67 -38.12 -22.29
C LEU A 907 22.97 -37.77 -23.02
N ASP A 908 23.21 -38.41 -24.16
CA ASP A 908 24.40 -38.18 -25.00
C ASP A 908 24.38 -36.76 -25.61
N LYS A 909 23.20 -36.23 -26.00
CA LYS A 909 23.04 -34.79 -26.32
C LYS A 909 23.31 -33.92 -25.10
N LEU A 910 22.71 -34.22 -23.94
CA LEU A 910 22.82 -33.40 -22.73
C LEU A 910 24.28 -33.32 -22.22
N GLN A 911 25.05 -34.41 -22.32
CA GLN A 911 26.49 -34.42 -21.97
C GLN A 911 27.34 -33.61 -22.97
N LYS A 912 27.02 -33.65 -24.27
CA LYS A 912 27.69 -32.83 -25.29
C LYS A 912 27.36 -31.34 -25.14
N ASP A 913 26.10 -31.01 -24.87
CA ASP A 913 25.67 -29.65 -24.57
C ASP A 913 26.28 -29.14 -23.25
N ALA A 914 26.36 -29.98 -22.20
CA ALA A 914 27.02 -29.66 -20.93
C ALA A 914 28.50 -29.30 -21.11
N LYS A 915 29.25 -30.14 -21.83
CA LYS A 915 30.66 -29.86 -22.16
C LYS A 915 30.80 -28.61 -23.04
N THR A 916 29.88 -28.38 -23.97
CA THR A 916 29.89 -27.18 -24.84
C THR A 916 29.60 -25.90 -24.04
N ALA A 917 28.69 -25.96 -23.06
CA ALA A 917 28.41 -24.87 -22.13
C ALA A 917 29.64 -24.54 -21.26
N GLU A 918 30.33 -25.56 -20.73
CA GLU A 918 31.59 -25.39 -19.99
C GLU A 918 32.70 -24.79 -20.87
N GLU A 919 32.94 -25.33 -22.07
CA GLU A 919 33.91 -24.77 -23.03
C GLU A 919 33.59 -23.31 -23.38
N ALA A 920 32.33 -22.99 -23.71
CA ALA A 920 31.90 -21.65 -24.09
C ALA A 920 32.01 -20.65 -22.94
N PHE A 921 31.54 -21.01 -21.74
CA PHE A 921 31.62 -20.16 -20.56
C PHE A 921 33.06 -19.89 -20.15
N ASN A 922 33.89 -20.93 -20.06
CA ASN A 922 35.32 -20.79 -19.78
C ASN A 922 36.01 -19.90 -20.82
N SER A 923 35.62 -20.00 -22.09
CA SER A 923 36.18 -19.17 -23.16
C SER A 923 35.78 -17.69 -23.06
N VAL A 924 34.53 -17.36 -22.73
CA VAL A 924 34.10 -15.95 -22.61
C VAL A 924 34.64 -15.28 -21.35
N VAL A 925 34.66 -15.97 -20.19
CA VAL A 925 35.21 -15.39 -18.95
C VAL A 925 36.69 -15.05 -19.10
N ASN A 926 37.47 -15.95 -19.70
CA ASN A 926 38.88 -15.71 -20.00
C ASN A 926 39.07 -14.61 -21.07
N TYR A 927 38.17 -14.49 -22.05
CA TYR A 927 38.22 -13.44 -23.09
C TYR A 927 38.08 -12.02 -22.52
N PHE A 928 37.23 -11.85 -21.49
CA PHE A 928 37.10 -10.59 -20.74
C PHE A 928 38.14 -10.44 -19.61
N GLY A 929 39.15 -11.32 -19.56
CA GLY A 929 40.28 -11.22 -18.62
C GLY A 929 39.94 -11.58 -17.18
N GLU A 930 38.86 -12.31 -16.93
CA GLU A 930 38.55 -12.93 -15.64
C GLU A 930 38.98 -14.39 -15.58
N SER A 931 38.79 -15.06 -14.44
CA SER A 931 39.12 -16.48 -14.28
C SER A 931 37.87 -17.31 -14.08
N ALA A 932 37.61 -18.23 -15.01
CA ALA A 932 36.44 -19.11 -14.95
C ALA A 932 36.46 -20.08 -13.74
N LYS A 933 37.60 -20.20 -13.04
CA LYS A 933 37.71 -20.94 -11.77
C LYS A 933 37.19 -20.17 -10.55
N THR A 934 36.98 -18.86 -10.66
CA THR A 934 36.55 -18.00 -9.55
C THR A 934 35.28 -17.21 -9.83
N THR A 935 34.96 -16.96 -11.10
CA THR A 935 33.78 -16.20 -11.52
C THR A 935 32.73 -17.14 -12.12
N PRO A 936 31.66 -17.53 -11.38
CA PRO A 936 30.55 -18.30 -11.93
C PRO A 936 29.61 -17.42 -12.79
N PRO A 937 28.68 -18.02 -13.57
CA PRO A 937 27.73 -17.28 -14.42
C PRO A 937 26.93 -16.22 -13.65
N SER A 938 26.55 -16.55 -12.41
CA SER A 938 25.84 -15.69 -11.45
C SER A 938 26.65 -14.54 -10.86
N VAL A 939 27.90 -14.37 -11.27
CA VAL A 939 28.71 -13.15 -11.04
C VAL A 939 29.07 -12.48 -12.37
N PHE A 940 29.38 -13.27 -13.40
CA PHE A 940 29.81 -12.77 -14.71
C PHE A 940 28.69 -12.05 -15.48
N PHE A 941 27.57 -12.74 -15.76
CA PHE A 941 26.50 -12.19 -16.59
C PHE A 941 25.74 -11.02 -15.94
N PRO A 942 25.52 -10.95 -14.60
CA PRO A 942 24.94 -9.78 -13.94
C PRO A 942 25.65 -8.44 -14.18
N VAL A 943 26.93 -8.43 -14.57
CA VAL A 943 27.61 -7.18 -14.98
C VAL A 943 27.00 -6.66 -16.29
N PHE A 944 26.84 -7.52 -17.30
CA PHE A 944 26.22 -7.16 -18.56
C PHE A 944 24.73 -6.83 -18.38
N VAL A 945 23.98 -7.59 -17.58
CA VAL A 945 22.55 -7.32 -17.31
C VAL A 945 22.36 -5.93 -16.68
N ARG A 946 23.15 -5.59 -15.64
CA ARG A 946 23.09 -4.27 -15.00
C ARG A 946 23.53 -3.14 -15.94
N PHE A 947 24.60 -3.34 -16.71
CA PHE A 947 25.08 -2.37 -17.71
C PHE A 947 24.04 -2.12 -18.82
N ILE A 948 23.41 -3.16 -19.37
CA ILE A 948 22.36 -3.05 -20.39
C ILE A 948 21.15 -2.29 -19.83
N LYS A 949 20.70 -2.63 -18.61
CA LYS A 949 19.60 -1.91 -17.96
C LYS A 949 19.96 -0.43 -17.76
N ALA A 950 21.06 -0.15 -17.09
CA ALA A 950 21.52 1.21 -16.82
C ALA A 950 21.71 2.03 -18.11
N TYR A 951 22.10 1.40 -19.22
CA TYR A 951 22.20 2.05 -20.52
C TYR A 951 20.82 2.38 -21.11
N LYS A 952 19.83 1.47 -21.03
CA LYS A 952 18.45 1.74 -21.46
C LYS A 952 17.83 2.86 -20.63
N ASP A 953 17.93 2.77 -19.30
CA ASP A 953 17.46 3.78 -18.35
C ASP A 953 18.06 5.17 -18.69
N ALA A 954 19.37 5.24 -18.98
CA ALA A 954 20.06 6.46 -19.37
C ALA A 954 19.70 6.98 -20.79
N VAL A 955 19.28 6.12 -21.71
CA VAL A 955 18.72 6.53 -23.02
C VAL A 955 17.35 7.17 -22.84
N GLU A 956 16.47 6.57 -22.04
CA GLU A 956 15.13 7.09 -21.75
C GLU A 956 15.19 8.42 -20.97
N GLU A 957 16.04 8.51 -19.94
CA GLU A 957 16.29 9.78 -19.24
C GLU A 957 16.82 10.88 -20.17
N ASN A 958 17.72 10.55 -21.10
CA ASN A 958 18.22 11.51 -22.09
C ASN A 958 17.10 11.97 -23.06
N GLU A 959 16.22 11.07 -23.50
CA GLU A 959 15.07 11.46 -24.34
C GLU A 959 14.05 12.31 -23.59
N LEU A 960 13.75 11.97 -22.34
CA LEU A 960 12.85 12.75 -21.49
C LEU A 960 13.43 14.14 -21.22
N ARG A 961 14.72 14.23 -20.90
CA ARG A 961 15.44 15.50 -20.69
C ARG A 961 15.41 16.35 -21.95
N LYS A 962 15.68 15.77 -23.12
CA LYS A 962 15.56 16.47 -24.42
C LYS A 962 14.13 16.97 -24.68
N LYS A 963 13.11 16.14 -24.49
CA LYS A 963 11.69 16.54 -24.64
C LYS A 963 11.31 17.67 -23.66
N GLN A 964 11.82 17.65 -22.43
CA GLN A 964 11.62 18.72 -21.45
C GLN A 964 12.33 20.01 -21.84
N GLU A 965 13.56 19.96 -22.35
CA GLU A 965 14.30 21.12 -22.85
C GLU A 965 13.64 21.73 -24.10
N GLU A 966 13.14 20.90 -25.03
CA GLU A 966 12.37 21.31 -26.20
C GLU A 966 11.04 21.97 -25.79
N ALA A 967 10.27 21.35 -24.89
CA ALA A 967 9.01 21.91 -24.39
C ALA A 967 9.21 23.17 -23.51
N MET A 968 10.33 23.30 -22.80
CA MET A 968 10.72 24.53 -22.10
C MET A 968 11.04 25.65 -23.09
N ARG A 969 11.78 25.33 -24.15
CA ARG A 969 12.12 26.27 -25.22
C ARG A 969 10.89 26.73 -26.01
N GLU A 970 9.97 25.82 -26.31
CA GLU A 970 8.67 26.14 -26.92
C GLU A 970 7.83 27.04 -26.00
N LYS A 971 7.74 26.72 -24.70
CA LYS A 971 7.03 27.56 -23.72
C LYS A 971 7.63 28.96 -23.61
N LEU A 972 8.96 29.11 -23.66
CA LEU A 972 9.63 30.41 -23.67
C LEU A 972 9.27 31.20 -24.94
N LEU A 973 9.39 30.61 -26.12
CA LEU A 973 9.01 31.24 -27.39
C LEU A 973 7.52 31.63 -27.43
N ALA A 974 6.64 30.77 -26.91
CA ALA A 974 5.22 31.05 -26.77
C ALA A 974 4.92 32.14 -25.72
N GLN A 975 5.77 32.30 -24.70
CA GLN A 975 5.67 33.34 -23.68
C GLN A 975 6.21 34.69 -24.15
N GLU A 976 7.22 34.70 -25.02
CA GLU A 976 7.67 35.88 -25.76
C GLU A 976 6.58 36.35 -26.74
N ALA A 977 6.03 35.44 -27.55
CA ALA A 977 4.92 35.73 -28.44
C ALA A 977 3.69 36.31 -27.70
N LYS A 978 3.33 35.73 -26.54
CA LYS A 978 2.21 36.20 -25.70
C LYS A 978 2.47 37.51 -24.95
N GLN A 979 3.71 37.99 -24.85
CA GLN A 979 3.99 39.33 -24.30
C GLN A 979 3.74 40.44 -25.32
N HIS A 980 3.75 40.12 -26.62
CA HIS A 980 3.65 41.09 -27.70
C HIS A 980 2.21 41.38 -28.18
N ASP A 981 1.20 40.68 -27.66
CA ASP A 981 -0.23 40.91 -27.95
C ASP A 981 -0.85 41.94 -26.97
N PRO A 982 -1.32 43.11 -27.45
CA PRO A 982 -1.90 44.15 -26.59
C PRO A 982 -3.23 43.75 -25.93
N LYS A 983 -3.99 42.79 -26.46
CA LYS A 983 -5.24 42.32 -25.82
C LYS A 983 -4.94 41.54 -24.53
N VAL A 984 -3.86 40.75 -24.53
CA VAL A 984 -3.47 39.91 -23.38
C VAL A 984 -3.05 40.78 -22.19
N GLN A 985 -2.39 41.92 -22.41
CA GLN A 985 -2.00 42.82 -21.31
C GLN A 985 -3.21 43.41 -20.55
N ALA A 986 -4.28 43.79 -21.27
CA ALA A 986 -5.52 44.28 -20.66
C ALA A 986 -6.24 43.18 -19.85
N GLN A 987 -6.32 41.96 -20.41
CA GLN A 987 -6.92 40.81 -19.73
C GLN A 987 -6.11 40.38 -18.50
N LYS A 988 -4.77 40.43 -18.56
CA LYS A 988 -3.88 40.09 -17.43
C LYS A 988 -4.02 41.09 -16.27
N LYS A 989 -4.17 42.39 -16.53
CA LYS A 989 -4.53 43.37 -15.48
C LYS A 989 -5.87 43.04 -14.82
N ARG A 990 -6.89 42.68 -15.60
CA ARG A 990 -8.23 42.34 -15.08
C ARG A 990 -8.22 41.05 -14.25
N GLN A 991 -7.50 40.02 -14.69
CA GLN A 991 -7.30 38.79 -13.92
C GLN A 991 -6.50 39.04 -12.65
N GLN A 992 -5.37 39.77 -12.69
CA GLN A 992 -4.62 40.11 -11.48
C GLN A 992 -5.46 40.92 -10.47
N GLN A 993 -6.36 41.79 -10.95
CA GLN A 993 -7.29 42.51 -10.07
C GLN A 993 -8.33 41.58 -9.43
N GLN A 994 -8.82 40.57 -10.16
CA GLN A 994 -9.76 39.56 -9.63
C GLN A 994 -9.06 38.54 -8.71
N GLU A 995 -7.82 38.13 -9.01
CA GLU A 995 -6.98 37.28 -8.15
C GLU A 995 -6.60 38.00 -6.85
N LEU A 996 -6.27 39.30 -6.92
CA LEU A 996 -6.00 40.11 -5.72
C LEU A 996 -7.26 40.22 -4.83
N ILE A 997 -8.46 40.38 -5.43
CA ILE A 997 -9.73 40.35 -4.69
C ILE A 997 -10.02 38.96 -4.09
N ALA A 998 -9.71 37.88 -4.81
CA ALA A 998 -9.87 36.51 -4.32
C ALA A 998 -8.88 36.16 -3.18
N GLU A 999 -7.63 36.62 -3.27
CA GLU A 999 -6.61 36.45 -2.24
C GLU A 999 -6.89 37.31 -1.00
N LEU A 1000 -7.38 38.55 -1.17
CA LEU A 1000 -7.88 39.38 -0.07
C LEU A 1000 -9.06 38.70 0.65
N ARG A 1001 -10.01 38.12 -0.10
CA ARG A 1001 -11.11 37.31 0.47
C ARG A 1001 -10.61 36.06 1.19
N ARG A 1002 -9.63 35.33 0.64
CA ARG A 1002 -9.00 34.17 1.32
C ARG A 1002 -8.31 34.55 2.62
N ARG A 1003 -7.65 35.72 2.68
CA ARG A 1003 -6.98 36.20 3.90
C ARG A 1003 -7.99 36.64 4.96
N GLN A 1004 -9.03 37.39 4.58
CA GLN A 1004 -10.11 37.77 5.51
C GLN A 1004 -10.88 36.55 6.05
N ALA A 1005 -11.09 35.51 5.23
CA ALA A 1005 -11.81 34.30 5.63
C ALA A 1005 -11.06 33.38 6.62
N LYS A 1006 -9.80 33.69 6.97
CA LYS A 1006 -8.95 32.81 7.79
C LYS A 1006 -8.76 33.25 9.24
N ASP A 1007 -8.98 34.54 9.56
CA ASP A 1007 -8.72 35.10 10.89
C ASP A 1007 -9.98 35.33 11.75
N HIS A 1008 -11.20 35.17 11.22
CA HIS A 1008 -12.46 35.28 11.98
C HIS A 1008 -13.44 34.16 11.60
N ARG A 1009 -13.36 33.03 12.33
CA ARG A 1009 -14.40 32.00 12.39
C ARG A 1009 -14.55 31.50 13.84
N PRO A 1010 -15.54 32.00 14.60
CA PRO A 1010 -15.90 31.40 15.88
C PRO A 1010 -16.38 29.96 15.65
N VAL A 1011 -15.73 29.01 16.33
CA VAL A 1011 -16.31 27.67 16.52
C VAL A 1011 -17.22 27.75 17.72
N TYR A 1012 -18.52 27.58 17.53
CA TYR A 1012 -19.47 27.47 18.65
C TYR A 1012 -19.29 26.12 19.36
N GLU A 1013 -18.24 26.03 20.19
CA GLU A 1013 -18.29 25.15 21.35
C GLU A 1013 -19.53 25.52 22.20
N GLY A 1014 -20.12 24.54 22.88
CA GLY A 1014 -21.33 24.71 23.70
C GLY A 1014 -21.13 25.51 25.00
N LYS A 1015 -20.42 26.64 24.95
CA LYS A 1015 -20.08 27.52 26.07
C LYS A 1015 -20.56 28.96 25.89
N ASP A 1016 -20.51 29.50 24.67
CA ASP A 1016 -20.94 30.87 24.38
C ASP A 1016 -22.35 30.89 23.76
N GLY A 1017 -23.35 31.19 24.59
CA GLY A 1017 -24.77 31.05 24.23
C GLY A 1017 -25.49 32.36 23.89
N THR A 1018 -25.34 32.81 22.64
CA THR A 1018 -26.07 33.93 22.03
C THR A 1018 -26.83 33.45 20.78
N ILE A 1019 -28.16 33.28 20.83
CA ILE A 1019 -28.91 32.84 19.63
C ILE A 1019 -28.88 33.88 18.51
N GLU A 1020 -28.79 35.18 18.85
CA GLU A 1020 -28.72 36.27 17.87
C GLU A 1020 -27.44 36.20 17.02
N ASP A 1021 -26.32 35.74 17.58
CA ASP A 1021 -25.07 35.61 16.83
C ASP A 1021 -25.21 34.46 15.79
N ILE A 1022 -25.83 33.32 16.15
CA ILE A 1022 -26.16 32.21 15.22
C ILE A 1022 -27.12 32.67 14.11
N ILE A 1023 -28.18 33.41 14.45
CA ILE A 1023 -29.15 33.94 13.47
C ILE A 1023 -28.48 34.99 12.56
N THR A 1024 -27.53 35.76 13.08
CA THR A 1024 -26.76 36.75 12.31
C THR A 1024 -25.81 36.07 11.33
N ASP A 1025 -25.07 35.04 11.76
CA ASP A 1025 -24.23 34.23 10.87
C ASP A 1025 -25.05 33.61 9.73
N LEU A 1026 -26.22 33.04 10.05
CA LEU A 1026 -27.15 32.48 9.06
C LEU A 1026 -27.71 33.51 8.08
N ARG A 1027 -28.01 34.74 8.52
CA ARG A 1027 -28.44 35.81 7.62
C ARG A 1027 -27.31 36.31 6.71
N ASN A 1028 -26.05 36.13 7.10
CA ASN A 1028 -24.89 36.62 6.38
C ASN A 1028 -24.34 35.60 5.36
N GLN A 1029 -24.50 34.29 5.56
CA GLN A 1029 -23.97 33.24 4.67
C GLN A 1029 -24.96 32.08 4.47
N PRO A 1030 -25.03 31.46 3.28
CA PRO A 1030 -25.76 30.20 3.08
C PRO A 1030 -25.12 29.05 3.86
N PHE A 1031 -25.93 28.04 4.21
CA PHE A 1031 -25.44 26.85 4.90
C PHE A 1031 -24.75 25.90 3.91
N LEU A 1032 -23.46 25.59 4.12
CA LEU A 1032 -22.70 24.63 3.33
C LEU A 1032 -22.20 23.48 4.22
N ARG A 1033 -22.24 22.22 3.73
CA ARG A 1033 -21.86 21.04 4.55
C ARG A 1033 -20.42 21.06 5.05
N ALA A 1034 -19.52 21.80 4.38
CA ALA A 1034 -18.16 22.04 4.85
C ALA A 1034 -18.10 22.74 6.22
N ASP A 1035 -19.03 23.66 6.49
CA ASP A 1035 -19.09 24.36 7.79
C ASP A 1035 -19.58 23.43 8.91
N ALA A 1036 -20.44 22.45 8.60
CA ALA A 1036 -20.86 21.43 9.55
C ALA A 1036 -19.71 20.50 9.97
N LEU A 1037 -18.89 20.05 9.02
CA LEU A 1037 -17.71 19.21 9.29
C LEU A 1037 -16.63 19.94 10.11
N ILE A 1038 -16.48 21.26 9.91
CA ILE A 1038 -15.59 22.10 10.75
C ILE A 1038 -16.18 22.28 12.16
N ARG A 1039 -17.51 22.38 12.30
CA ARG A 1039 -18.20 22.50 13.59
C ARG A 1039 -18.26 21.19 14.39
N SER A 1040 -18.21 20.02 13.75
CA SER A 1040 -18.24 18.71 14.42
C SER A 1040 -16.85 18.07 14.64
N GLY A 1041 -15.78 18.66 14.10
CA GLY A 1041 -14.43 18.07 14.00
C GLY A 1041 -13.71 17.76 15.31
N TRP A 1042 -14.18 18.24 16.48
CA TRP A 1042 -13.60 17.96 17.80
C TRP A 1042 -14.23 16.73 18.47
N LYS A 1043 -14.29 15.61 17.73
CA LYS A 1043 -14.78 14.29 18.20
C LYS A 1043 -13.66 13.23 18.18
N ARG A 1044 -12.77 13.27 19.17
CA ARG A 1044 -11.97 12.16 19.73
C ARG A 1044 -11.44 12.58 21.11
N PRO A 1045 -11.10 11.63 22.01
CA PRO A 1045 -10.96 11.89 23.45
C PRO A 1045 -9.72 12.72 23.81
#